data_AF-A0A9P1BZW7-F1
#
_entry.id   AF-A0A9P1BZW7-F1
#
_cell.length_a   1.000
_cell.length_b   1.000
_cell.length_c   1.000
_cell.angle_alpha   90.00
_cell.angle_beta   90.00
_cell.angle_gamma   90.00
#
_symmetry.space_group_name_H-M   'P 1'
#
loop_
_entity.id
_entity.type
_entity.pdbx_description
1 polymer ?
#
loop_
_entity_poly.entity_id
_entity_poly.type
_entity_poly.pdbx_seq_one_letter_code
_entity_poly.pdbx_strand_id
1 'polypeptide(L)'
;MHGGVRDKRTSLLHNCVELNALAARCDKSHQHKEWSVSRTLDGKWAYDTSSEAEYPLQLCQKIAAIISRCAVSKRLPISLEPKGPSPVIQSNAAWKIAAGRQPRGRRSPGMLPEDGQVVDLLVNAQVDLNVVQHWKGRVDREITLAGRVFPAGSRLISAVPSNNSGEKCGDELKLVHMSVLVGIPMTFQDSIRRSLELVHPFDTCQQVPDHVLTAMFHVVTKGTDWIHEERVKRLRWLKRRAAELAPRELEFHRAMEPKVAEILQGKSLLLFDEVLRQVGYGDTNLVHDIAVGLPITGQGRDTGCFQPEFKPAQLTQDDLWKIAKYSQEEVKSKIPPHMAKREVQVDGRPVDVAQEVWASTISEVEKGWLQGPMSAEQVGAVVGNLWTPSRRFGILQGSKIRNIDDLSEFSVNQCYGPGEKLDLGGVDEVVAISAAWMRVLGPPDRQDVQVTLSSGMQLSGLKAPEFRSKAVGLKGRCMDLKAAYKQLPLRPADRSNAVLGVLEPTDGTVSFFVSHVLPFGATGAVMGFNRLARGLREVLQRYFMLPVVNYFDDFPHVDVAPLAVKSQVIMESALKVLGWQIAEEPKKRLPPSDSFVVLGVVVDLSEADKGVCKVRDKPERASELREVIREAKSMGSFPPSMAARVYGRLNFAESQCSGRWLAPLLEPIKLRSLMCKYVKKLNSEVEEALVQAAIMLESAPPRRLNAWDVEPPCIIFTDGAYEGGVASCGAVMFSPRTAKPIAFGFEVPGAITDQWKSFGHEQVIAQAEMLPIVVIKRQFVNLVGSARVIFFIDNEGVKEAFVSGTTKSVASRKMLVEAMMRDSENNSLSWYARVPSPSNVADPPSRLEWEKLDQIIDYLKVEVILDYEKWGKAFVSNIGALVQPLTKYEYKSGTKSTCVGLFSHSDQTAAAQTLKCQVAGASPKGVGGRMADVLGAGSQKFFGCTVFSTSSFSLKGKKTWSEGFSVIQQSVDGSGDIRTLENYVARRPLIDNITKEELGNIYSEEYSKNLGKMVDSANILAGQLGNVTLSSTWPETEDWTFLSLLRQFQAVSKLIATSQTRQIEREFFYVELGGFDTHNEFEKLDELFAFIDDSLDAFVKELKAQGVFDSVVLVTTSDFGRTLTSNGKGTDHGWAGNQFVVGGKVKGGEIYNEFPTSLLEGNLYDVGRGRMIPRYPWESVMLPIAEWMGVDAMDRSTVFPNLHHFNSSLLLATSALFST
;
A
#
# COMPACT_ATOMS: atom_id res chain seq x y z
N MET A 1 33.69 30.05 -35.79
CA MET A 1 33.06 28.73 -35.51
C MET A 1 33.15 28.38 -34.02
N HIS A 2 32.41 27.37 -33.57
CA HIS A 2 32.35 26.92 -32.17
C HIS A 2 32.77 25.45 -32.01
N GLY A 3 33.88 25.06 -32.65
CA GLY A 3 34.44 23.69 -32.55
C GLY A 3 33.85 22.66 -33.53
N GLY A 4 33.04 23.07 -34.51
CA GLY A 4 32.63 22.20 -35.62
C GLY A 4 33.79 21.98 -36.61
N VAL A 5 33.79 20.84 -37.31
CA VAL A 5 34.83 20.47 -38.30
C VAL A 5 34.34 20.56 -39.75
N ARG A 6 33.09 20.95 -39.98
CA ARG A 6 32.48 21.15 -41.30
C ARG A 6 32.10 22.62 -41.51
N ASP A 7 32.12 23.08 -42.76
CA ASP A 7 31.73 24.45 -43.09
C ASP A 7 30.22 24.64 -42.82
N LYS A 8 29.90 25.37 -41.75
CA LYS A 8 28.52 25.67 -41.34
C LYS A 8 28.38 27.06 -40.72
N ARG A 9 27.16 27.58 -40.73
CA ARG A 9 26.74 28.72 -39.90
C ARG A 9 26.03 28.18 -38.67
N THR A 10 26.47 28.60 -37.49
CA THR A 10 25.80 28.28 -36.23
C THR A 10 25.17 29.54 -35.65
N SER A 11 23.88 29.49 -35.37
CA SER A 11 23.14 30.52 -34.63
C SER A 11 22.01 29.87 -33.82
N LEU A 12 21.58 30.53 -32.76
CA LEU A 12 20.40 30.11 -31.98
C LEU A 12 19.22 31.02 -32.33
N LEU A 13 18.02 30.44 -32.39
CA LEU A 13 16.80 31.24 -32.39
C LEU A 13 16.54 31.72 -30.97
N HIS A 14 16.51 33.03 -30.75
CA HIS A 14 16.39 33.62 -29.42
C HIS A 14 15.69 34.99 -29.45
N ASN A 15 15.24 35.46 -28.29
CA ASN A 15 14.73 36.81 -28.06
C ASN A 15 15.68 37.68 -27.19
N CYS A 16 16.89 37.19 -26.89
CA CYS A 16 17.89 37.85 -26.05
C CYS A 16 19.06 38.38 -26.90
N VAL A 17 19.23 39.69 -26.97
CA VAL A 17 20.18 40.36 -27.88
C VAL A 17 21.63 39.91 -27.64
N GLU A 18 21.98 39.58 -26.41
CA GLU A 18 23.31 39.15 -25.99
C GLU A 18 23.73 37.79 -26.59
N LEU A 19 22.75 36.94 -26.95
CA LEU A 19 23.00 35.67 -27.62
C LEU A 19 23.33 35.83 -29.11
N ASN A 20 23.21 37.04 -29.68
CA ASN A 20 23.68 37.32 -31.05
C ASN A 20 25.18 37.06 -31.21
N ALA A 21 25.96 37.17 -30.13
CA ALA A 21 27.40 36.85 -30.12
C ALA A 21 27.71 35.37 -30.41
N LEU A 22 26.70 34.48 -30.35
CA LEU A 22 26.81 33.08 -30.75
C LEU A 22 26.60 32.87 -32.25
N ALA A 23 26.13 33.86 -33.00
CA ALA A 23 26.07 33.76 -34.45
C ALA A 23 27.50 33.78 -35.02
N ALA A 24 27.95 32.64 -35.52
CA ALA A 24 29.28 32.50 -36.12
C ALA A 24 29.19 31.72 -37.43
N ARG A 25 29.84 32.25 -38.47
CA ARG A 25 30.15 31.52 -39.70
C ARG A 25 31.54 30.91 -39.58
N CYS A 26 31.81 29.85 -40.35
CA CYS A 26 33.17 29.41 -40.56
C CYS A 26 33.99 30.48 -41.28
N ASP A 27 35.23 30.69 -40.81
CA ASP A 27 36.22 31.60 -41.38
C ASP A 27 37.12 30.91 -42.43
N LYS A 28 36.90 29.61 -42.68
CA LYS A 28 37.67 28.75 -43.59
C LYS A 28 39.16 28.63 -43.25
N SER A 29 39.56 28.91 -42.01
CA SER A 29 40.95 28.85 -41.55
C SER A 29 41.44 27.44 -41.17
N HIS A 30 40.61 26.40 -41.37
CA HIS A 30 40.92 25.01 -41.04
C HIS A 30 40.41 24.05 -42.14
N GLN A 31 40.89 22.81 -42.10
CA GLN A 31 40.47 21.76 -43.03
C GLN A 31 39.05 21.29 -42.69
N HIS A 32 38.13 21.40 -43.66
CA HIS A 32 36.76 20.94 -43.49
C HIS A 32 36.63 19.45 -43.81
N LYS A 33 35.82 18.72 -43.02
CA LYS A 33 35.27 17.44 -43.46
C LYS A 33 34.20 17.66 -44.54
N GLU A 34 34.11 16.72 -45.46
CA GLU A 34 33.06 16.72 -46.48
C GLU A 34 31.68 16.45 -45.86
N TRP A 35 30.65 16.91 -46.56
CA TRP A 35 29.27 16.55 -46.27
C TRP A 35 28.93 15.26 -47.02
N SER A 36 28.64 14.19 -46.30
CA SER A 36 28.31 12.89 -46.86
C SER A 36 26.99 12.35 -46.33
N VAL A 37 26.40 11.45 -47.11
CA VAL A 37 25.28 10.62 -46.71
C VAL A 37 25.74 9.17 -46.86
N SER A 38 25.76 8.44 -45.76
CA SER A 38 26.20 7.05 -45.72
C SER A 38 25.02 6.14 -45.37
N ARG A 39 25.11 4.87 -45.75
CA ARG A 39 24.12 3.86 -45.36
C ARG A 39 24.75 2.99 -44.27
N THR A 40 24.13 2.99 -43.10
CA THR A 40 24.52 2.12 -41.97
C THR A 40 24.37 0.65 -42.38
N LEU A 41 25.10 -0.25 -41.69
CA LEU A 41 25.04 -1.70 -41.92
C LEU A 41 23.61 -2.26 -41.87
N ASP A 42 22.73 -1.59 -41.13
CA ASP A 42 21.32 -1.92 -40.94
C ASP A 42 20.41 -1.35 -42.06
N GLY A 43 20.98 -0.78 -43.11
CA GLY A 43 20.26 -0.25 -44.27
C GLY A 43 19.65 1.15 -44.09
N LYS A 44 19.83 1.81 -42.94
CA LYS A 44 19.34 3.18 -42.68
C LYS A 44 20.30 4.24 -43.21
N TRP A 45 19.76 5.32 -43.77
CA TRP A 45 20.51 6.49 -44.19
C TRP A 45 21.00 7.29 -42.97
N ALA A 46 22.31 7.49 -42.85
CA ALA A 46 22.96 8.37 -41.90
C ALA A 46 23.44 9.63 -42.61
N TYR A 47 22.93 10.78 -42.17
CA TYR A 47 23.29 12.09 -42.69
C TYR A 47 24.29 12.73 -41.75
N ASP A 48 25.37 13.32 -42.27
CA ASP A 48 26.38 14.00 -41.44
C ASP A 48 25.80 15.15 -40.59
N THR A 49 24.61 15.65 -40.92
CA THR A 49 23.86 16.64 -40.13
C THR A 49 23.49 16.16 -38.72
N SER A 50 23.30 14.86 -38.49
CA SER A 50 23.03 14.33 -37.16
C SER A 50 24.27 14.38 -36.26
N SER A 51 25.46 14.10 -36.81
CA SER A 51 26.74 14.20 -36.09
C SER A 51 27.11 15.65 -35.73
N GLU A 52 26.62 16.63 -36.50
CA GLU A 52 26.87 18.06 -36.27
C GLU A 52 25.81 18.73 -35.36
N ALA A 53 24.83 17.96 -34.87
CA ALA A 53 23.85 18.39 -33.85
C ALA A 53 24.39 18.25 -32.41
N GLU A 54 25.56 17.64 -32.23
CA GLU A 54 26.28 17.62 -30.95
C GLU A 54 26.72 19.04 -30.55
N TYR A 55 26.74 19.33 -29.25
CA TYR A 55 27.22 20.61 -28.70
C TYR A 55 28.73 20.52 -28.42
N PRO A 56 29.61 21.09 -29.27
CA PRO A 56 31.04 20.98 -29.02
C PRO A 56 31.43 21.80 -27.79
N LEU A 57 32.49 21.37 -27.10
CA LEU A 57 32.94 22.02 -25.86
C LEU A 57 33.12 23.55 -26.00
N GLN A 58 33.64 24.01 -27.14
CA GLN A 58 33.81 25.45 -27.42
C GLN A 58 32.48 26.21 -27.50
N LEU A 59 31.43 25.59 -28.07
CA LEU A 59 30.09 26.17 -28.10
C LEU A 59 29.53 26.27 -26.68
N CYS A 60 29.64 25.20 -25.89
CA CYS A 60 29.21 25.17 -24.49
C CYS A 60 29.93 26.24 -23.66
N GLN A 61 31.25 26.39 -23.81
CA GLN A 61 32.05 27.40 -23.11
C GLN A 61 31.62 28.83 -23.47
N LYS A 62 31.36 29.11 -24.75
CA LYS A 62 30.90 30.44 -25.18
C LYS A 62 29.48 30.76 -24.71
N ILE A 63 28.59 29.77 -24.74
CA ILE A 63 27.24 29.90 -24.15
C ILE A 63 27.36 30.23 -22.65
N ALA A 64 28.16 29.47 -21.91
CA ALA A 64 28.39 29.70 -20.49
C ALA A 64 28.99 31.09 -20.20
N ALA A 65 29.95 31.54 -21.01
CA ALA A 65 30.57 32.86 -20.86
C ALA A 65 29.62 34.04 -21.17
N ILE A 66 28.71 33.87 -22.14
CA ILE A 66 27.69 34.89 -22.43
C ILE A 66 26.65 34.92 -21.30
N ILE A 67 26.17 33.76 -20.85
CA ILE A 67 25.22 33.67 -19.72
C ILE A 67 25.83 34.25 -18.45
N SER A 68 27.09 33.94 -18.14
CA SER A 68 27.81 34.49 -16.99
C SER A 68 27.91 36.02 -17.06
N ARG A 69 28.27 36.59 -18.23
CA ARG A 69 28.32 38.05 -18.42
C ARG A 69 26.94 38.70 -18.28
N CYS A 70 25.89 38.09 -18.83
CA CYS A 70 24.51 38.55 -18.64
C CYS A 70 24.06 38.48 -17.17
N ALA A 71 24.47 37.45 -16.45
CA ALA A 71 24.16 37.30 -15.05
C ALA A 71 24.87 38.37 -14.20
N VAL A 72 26.16 38.64 -14.47
CA VAL A 72 26.91 39.74 -13.83
C VAL A 72 26.29 41.11 -14.15
N SER A 73 25.96 41.39 -15.42
CA SER A 73 25.39 42.68 -15.82
C SER A 73 24.00 42.93 -15.20
N LYS A 74 23.21 41.87 -14.99
CA LYS A 74 21.91 41.91 -14.31
C LYS A 74 22.01 41.81 -12.78
N ARG A 75 23.21 41.81 -12.22
CA ARG A 75 23.48 41.64 -10.77
C ARG A 75 22.83 40.37 -10.20
N LEU A 76 22.71 39.32 -11.01
CA LEU A 76 22.23 38.03 -10.54
C LEU A 76 23.31 37.36 -9.68
N PRO A 77 22.96 36.76 -8.53
CA PRO A 77 23.94 36.07 -7.70
C PRO A 77 24.45 34.81 -8.40
N ILE A 78 25.75 34.75 -8.69
CA ILE A 78 26.42 33.58 -9.29
C ILE A 78 27.28 32.93 -8.22
N SER A 79 26.94 31.69 -7.82
CA SER A 79 27.79 30.86 -6.95
C SER A 79 28.73 30.03 -7.81
N LEU A 80 30.04 30.11 -7.56
CA LEU A 80 31.06 29.28 -8.21
C LEU A 80 31.23 27.91 -7.54
N GLU A 81 30.69 27.72 -6.33
CA GLU A 81 30.69 26.43 -5.66
C GLU A 81 29.48 25.58 -6.13
N PRO A 82 29.68 24.28 -6.46
CA PRO A 82 28.55 23.36 -6.54
C PRO A 82 27.84 23.41 -5.20
N LYS A 83 26.55 23.78 -5.19
CA LYS A 83 25.74 23.79 -3.98
C LYS A 83 25.93 22.42 -3.30
N GLY A 84 26.67 22.40 -2.19
CA GLY A 84 26.66 21.28 -1.28
C GLY A 84 25.20 20.98 -0.90
N PRO A 85 24.89 19.75 -0.47
CA PRO A 85 23.56 19.45 0.04
C PRO A 85 23.21 20.53 1.08
N SER A 86 22.13 21.26 0.83
CA SER A 86 21.68 22.36 1.67
C SER A 86 21.66 21.88 3.13
N PRO A 87 22.12 22.69 4.10
CA PRO A 87 22.01 22.33 5.50
C PRO A 87 20.54 22.02 5.81
N VAL A 88 20.31 20.80 6.26
CA VAL A 88 19.04 20.11 6.56
C VAL A 88 17.82 21.05 6.62
N ILE A 89 17.17 21.22 5.47
CA ILE A 89 15.80 21.77 5.42
C ILE A 89 14.88 20.57 5.22
N GLN A 90 14.01 20.33 6.20
CA GLN A 90 13.06 19.22 6.22
C GLN A 90 12.29 19.14 4.91
N SER A 91 12.64 18.17 4.09
CA SER A 91 11.96 17.96 2.81
C SER A 91 10.64 17.23 3.05
N ASN A 92 9.64 17.44 2.19
CA ASN A 92 8.43 16.61 2.10
C ASN A 92 8.71 15.09 2.05
N ALA A 93 9.95 14.68 1.72
CA ALA A 93 10.34 13.28 1.76
C ALA A 93 10.48 12.74 3.19
N ALA A 94 10.95 13.57 4.14
CA ALA A 94 11.08 13.19 5.55
C ALA A 94 9.70 12.87 6.15
N TRP A 95 8.71 13.76 6.02
CA TRP A 95 7.36 13.49 6.58
C TRP A 95 6.71 12.23 6.00
N LYS A 96 6.95 11.93 4.72
CA LYS A 96 6.45 10.69 4.10
C LYS A 96 7.05 9.46 4.76
N ILE A 97 8.36 9.45 5.03
CA ILE A 97 9.04 8.35 5.71
C ILE A 97 8.47 8.18 7.12
N ALA A 98 8.28 9.26 7.87
CA ALA A 98 7.72 9.23 9.23
C ALA A 98 6.28 8.73 9.25
N ALA A 99 5.54 8.99 8.18
CA ALA A 99 4.19 8.49 7.99
C ALA A 99 4.15 7.09 7.35
N GLY A 100 5.27 6.36 7.30
CA GLY A 100 5.34 4.99 6.82
C GLY A 100 5.31 4.83 5.30
N ARG A 101 5.85 5.79 4.54
CA ARG A 101 5.85 5.76 3.06
C ARG A 101 7.19 6.13 2.44
N GLN A 102 7.59 5.32 1.46
CA GLN A 102 8.82 5.53 0.70
C GLN A 102 8.67 6.68 -0.33
N PRO A 103 9.59 7.68 -0.34
CA PRO A 103 9.65 8.72 -1.37
C PRO A 103 10.04 8.17 -2.75
N ARG A 104 9.52 8.78 -3.83
CA ARG A 104 9.85 8.40 -5.21
C ARG A 104 11.22 8.93 -5.67
N GLY A 105 11.89 8.17 -6.54
CA GLY A 105 13.15 8.52 -7.17
C GLY A 105 14.30 8.70 -6.17
N ARG A 106 15.30 9.50 -6.56
CA ARG A 106 16.54 9.75 -5.78
C ARG A 106 16.35 10.48 -4.44
N ARG A 107 15.11 10.65 -3.97
CA ARG A 107 14.78 11.26 -2.67
C ARG A 107 14.75 10.24 -1.54
N SER A 108 14.75 8.95 -1.86
CA SER A 108 14.90 7.89 -0.86
C SER A 108 16.36 7.76 -0.44
N PRO A 109 16.66 7.61 0.86
CA PRO A 109 18.02 7.32 1.33
C PRO A 109 18.52 5.99 0.75
N GLY A 110 19.79 5.95 0.35
CA GLY A 110 20.47 4.70 0.01
C GLY A 110 20.70 3.88 1.29
N MET A 111 20.42 2.58 1.24
CA MET A 111 20.56 1.68 2.39
C MET A 111 21.95 1.02 2.43
N LEU A 112 22.48 0.65 1.27
CA LEU A 112 23.83 0.12 1.10
C LEU A 112 24.62 1.03 0.17
N PRO A 113 25.94 1.17 0.39
CA PRO A 113 26.80 1.89 -0.54
C PRO A 113 26.96 1.13 -1.85
N GLU A 114 27.24 1.86 -2.93
CA GLU A 114 27.47 1.26 -4.25
C GLU A 114 28.79 0.47 -4.30
N ASP A 115 29.78 0.86 -3.50
CA ASP A 115 31.07 0.17 -3.39
C ASP A 115 31.43 -0.03 -1.92
N GLY A 116 32.03 -1.18 -1.60
CA GLY A 116 32.46 -1.51 -0.24
C GLY A 116 33.68 -0.71 0.20
N GLN A 117 34.59 -0.45 -0.74
CA GLN A 117 35.79 0.36 -0.55
C GLN A 117 36.05 1.20 -1.81
N VAL A 118 36.48 2.45 -1.63
CA VAL A 118 36.98 3.29 -2.71
C VAL A 118 38.47 3.49 -2.53
N VAL A 119 39.25 3.23 -3.58
CA VAL A 119 40.70 3.38 -3.62
C VAL A 119 41.04 4.52 -4.55
N ASP A 120 41.82 5.48 -4.06
CA ASP A 120 42.44 6.54 -4.86
C ASP A 120 43.85 6.11 -5.28
N LEU A 121 44.14 6.19 -6.58
CA LEU A 121 45.40 5.83 -7.18
C LEU A 121 45.91 6.94 -8.09
N LEU A 122 47.22 7.14 -8.11
CA LEU A 122 47.90 7.95 -9.12
C LEU A 122 48.48 7.02 -10.19
N VAL A 123 48.00 7.15 -11.42
CA VAL A 123 48.42 6.35 -12.56
C VAL A 123 49.31 7.17 -13.47
N ASN A 124 50.49 6.64 -13.80
CA ASN A 124 51.45 7.30 -14.68
C ASN A 124 52.06 6.41 -15.77
N ALA A 125 51.85 5.08 -15.73
CA ALA A 125 52.34 4.16 -16.75
C ALA A 125 51.39 4.09 -17.96
N GLN A 126 51.93 4.05 -19.18
CA GLN A 126 51.12 4.00 -20.42
C GLN A 126 50.19 2.77 -20.48
N VAL A 127 50.64 1.65 -19.92
CA VAL A 127 49.85 0.41 -19.84
C VAL A 127 48.60 0.62 -18.96
N ASP A 128 48.78 1.22 -17.80
CA ASP A 128 47.69 1.51 -16.86
C ASP A 128 46.72 2.58 -17.41
N LEU A 129 47.23 3.59 -18.12
CA LEU A 129 46.40 4.59 -18.81
C LEU A 129 45.51 3.95 -19.87
N ASN A 130 46.01 2.96 -20.62
CA ASN A 130 45.21 2.23 -21.59
C ASN A 130 44.10 1.42 -20.91
N VAL A 131 44.37 0.82 -19.74
CA VAL A 131 43.35 0.12 -18.94
C VAL A 131 42.25 1.09 -18.53
N VAL A 132 42.60 2.26 -17.97
CA VAL A 132 41.62 3.28 -17.53
C VAL A 132 40.78 3.80 -18.69
N GLN A 133 41.37 4.05 -19.86
CA GLN A 133 40.64 4.54 -21.04
C GLN A 133 39.59 3.55 -21.58
N HIS A 134 39.82 2.24 -21.40
CA HIS A 134 38.91 1.19 -21.86
C HIS A 134 38.01 0.65 -20.74
N TRP A 135 38.23 1.07 -19.49
CA TRP A 135 37.43 0.65 -18.35
C TRP A 135 36.06 1.33 -18.39
N LYS A 136 35.04 0.56 -18.76
CA LYS A 136 33.64 1.00 -18.75
C LYS A 136 32.85 0.22 -17.72
N GLY A 137 32.27 0.92 -16.75
CA GLY A 137 31.42 0.31 -15.73
C GLY A 137 32.16 -0.65 -14.81
N ARG A 138 31.46 -1.70 -14.35
CA ARG A 138 32.04 -2.81 -13.58
C ARG A 138 32.70 -3.80 -14.54
N VAL A 139 33.81 -4.40 -14.11
CA VAL A 139 34.56 -5.36 -14.92
C VAL A 139 34.33 -6.79 -14.45
N ASP A 140 34.16 -7.73 -15.38
CA ASP A 140 33.79 -9.12 -15.06
C ASP A 140 35.00 -10.00 -14.69
N ARG A 141 36.20 -9.42 -14.69
CA ARG A 141 37.47 -10.09 -14.42
C ARG A 141 38.35 -9.24 -13.51
N GLU A 142 39.36 -9.88 -12.94
CA GLU A 142 40.38 -9.16 -12.19
C GLU A 142 41.16 -8.21 -13.11
N ILE A 143 41.46 -7.01 -12.59
CA ILE A 143 42.24 -6.00 -13.29
C ILE A 143 43.40 -5.58 -12.42
N THR A 144 44.58 -5.52 -13.00
CA THR A 144 45.75 -4.90 -12.35
C THR A 144 45.87 -3.45 -12.80
N LEU A 145 45.95 -2.52 -11.86
CA LEU A 145 46.17 -1.10 -12.12
C LEU A 145 47.18 -0.55 -11.12
N ALA A 146 48.24 0.11 -11.62
CA ALA A 146 49.33 0.67 -10.81
C ALA A 146 49.94 -0.36 -9.83
N GLY A 147 50.10 -1.61 -10.29
CA GLY A 147 50.66 -2.71 -9.50
C GLY A 147 49.72 -3.31 -8.44
N ARG A 148 48.47 -2.83 -8.33
CA ARG A 148 47.45 -3.37 -7.44
C ARG A 148 46.43 -4.20 -8.22
N VAL A 149 46.09 -5.38 -7.71
CA VAL A 149 45.05 -6.25 -8.28
C VAL A 149 43.70 -5.86 -7.68
N PHE A 150 42.72 -5.65 -8.55
CA PHE A 150 41.33 -5.36 -8.23
C PHE A 150 40.46 -6.54 -8.63
N PRO A 151 39.54 -7.01 -7.76
CA PRO A 151 38.71 -8.17 -8.04
C PRO A 151 37.67 -7.87 -9.13
N ALA A 152 37.11 -8.93 -9.70
CA ALA A 152 35.92 -8.83 -10.56
C ALA A 152 34.78 -8.08 -9.84
N GLY A 153 33.99 -7.32 -10.59
CA GLY A 153 32.95 -6.40 -10.09
C GLY A 153 33.46 -5.00 -9.73
N SER A 154 34.78 -4.75 -9.76
CA SER A 154 35.35 -3.40 -9.52
C SER A 154 34.93 -2.42 -10.62
N ARG A 155 34.73 -1.15 -10.26
CA ARG A 155 34.38 -0.09 -11.23
C ARG A 155 35.31 1.10 -11.15
N LEU A 156 35.52 1.72 -12.31
CA LEU A 156 36.10 3.05 -12.38
C LEU A 156 35.05 4.10 -11.98
N ILE A 157 35.28 4.83 -10.90
CA ILE A 157 34.40 5.89 -10.40
C ILE A 157 34.72 7.22 -11.09
N SER A 158 35.99 7.59 -11.11
CA SER A 158 36.48 8.79 -11.80
C SER A 158 37.92 8.61 -12.23
N ALA A 159 38.30 9.34 -13.28
CA ALA A 159 39.67 9.45 -13.76
C ALA A 159 39.89 10.90 -14.18
N VAL A 160 40.79 11.61 -13.49
CA VAL A 160 41.03 13.05 -13.68
C VAL A 160 42.53 13.30 -13.87
N PRO A 161 42.95 14.07 -14.90
CA PRO A 161 44.34 14.49 -15.05
C PRO A 161 44.82 15.30 -13.83
N SER A 162 46.00 15.02 -13.30
CA SER A 162 46.47 15.63 -12.04
C SER A 162 47.12 17.02 -12.18
N ASN A 163 47.06 17.68 -13.35
CA ASN A 163 47.73 18.98 -13.53
C ASN A 163 46.73 20.15 -13.58
N ASN A 164 46.68 20.89 -12.47
CA ASN A 164 46.03 22.21 -12.35
C ASN A 164 47.03 23.39 -12.45
N SER A 165 48.30 23.15 -12.81
CA SER A 165 49.30 24.21 -13.01
C SER A 165 49.50 24.48 -14.50
N GLY A 166 49.01 25.62 -14.97
CA GLY A 166 49.12 26.08 -16.35
C GLY A 166 50.53 26.52 -16.77
N GLU A 167 51.49 25.60 -16.81
CA GLU A 167 52.78 25.82 -17.48
C GLU A 167 52.90 24.96 -18.73
N LYS A 168 52.89 25.63 -19.89
CA LYS A 168 53.37 25.07 -21.15
C LYS A 168 54.90 25.04 -21.11
N CYS A 169 55.50 23.86 -21.23
CA CYS A 169 56.89 23.73 -21.67
C CYS A 169 56.97 22.62 -22.72
N GLY A 170 57.74 22.87 -23.78
CA GLY A 170 57.65 22.23 -25.09
C GLY A 170 58.05 20.76 -25.21
N ASP A 171 57.56 20.18 -26.31
CA ASP A 171 58.06 19.10 -27.18
C ASP A 171 58.71 17.83 -26.60
N GLU A 172 58.44 17.48 -25.34
CA GLU A 172 58.49 16.08 -24.89
C GLU A 172 57.20 15.74 -24.13
N LEU A 173 56.46 14.73 -24.62
CA LEU A 173 55.24 14.17 -24.02
C LEU A 173 55.55 13.62 -22.61
N LYS A 174 55.52 14.49 -21.58
CA LYS A 174 55.60 14.05 -20.18
C LYS A 174 54.28 13.41 -19.76
N LEU A 175 54.38 12.18 -19.30
CA LEU A 175 53.32 11.31 -18.77
C LEU A 175 52.34 12.12 -17.89
N VAL A 176 51.10 12.27 -18.38
CA VAL A 176 50.01 12.87 -17.61
C VAL A 176 49.72 11.92 -16.46
N HIS A 177 50.04 12.36 -15.24
CA HIS A 177 49.62 11.65 -14.05
C HIS A 177 48.10 11.78 -13.96
N MET A 178 47.40 10.66 -13.77
CA MET A 178 45.95 10.61 -13.69
C MET A 178 45.56 10.13 -12.29
N SER A 179 44.80 10.93 -11.56
CA SER A 179 44.16 10.48 -10.32
C SER A 179 42.93 9.66 -10.70
N VAL A 180 42.86 8.44 -10.17
CA VAL A 180 41.88 7.42 -10.53
C VAL A 180 41.23 6.92 -9.25
N LEU A 181 39.90 7.07 -9.16
CA LEU A 181 39.11 6.48 -8.09
C LEU A 181 38.52 5.16 -8.58
N VAL A 182 38.88 4.06 -7.92
CA VAL A 182 38.36 2.71 -8.21
C VAL A 182 37.49 2.24 -7.04
N GLY A 183 36.25 1.86 -7.34
CA GLY A 183 35.31 1.27 -6.39
C GLY A 183 35.40 -0.25 -6.40
N ILE A 184 35.64 -0.84 -5.24
CA ILE A 184 35.68 -2.29 -5.01
C ILE A 184 34.30 -2.72 -4.48
N PRO A 185 33.65 -3.75 -5.05
CA PRO A 185 32.34 -4.21 -4.59
C PRO A 185 32.40 -4.77 -3.16
N MET A 186 31.26 -4.80 -2.47
CA MET A 186 31.17 -5.49 -1.19
C MET A 186 31.21 -6.99 -1.42
N THR A 187 31.86 -7.73 -0.51
CA THR A 187 31.70 -9.18 -0.44
C THR A 187 30.27 -9.54 -0.03
N PHE A 188 29.82 -10.78 -0.27
CA PHE A 188 28.51 -11.23 0.20
C PHE A 188 28.40 -11.17 1.73
N GLN A 189 29.44 -11.55 2.47
CA GLN A 189 29.45 -11.45 3.92
C GLN A 189 29.34 -10.00 4.40
N ASP A 190 30.02 -9.06 3.73
CA ASP A 190 29.93 -7.63 4.06
C ASP A 190 28.53 -7.06 3.76
N SER A 191 27.92 -7.44 2.64
CA SER A 191 26.57 -6.95 2.30
C SER A 191 25.53 -7.49 3.28
N ILE A 192 25.60 -8.77 3.64
CA ILE A 192 24.74 -9.38 4.68
C ILE A 192 24.94 -8.66 6.01
N ARG A 193 26.18 -8.56 6.51
CA ARG A 193 26.47 -7.93 7.81
C ARG A 193 25.93 -6.50 7.88
N ARG A 194 26.24 -5.67 6.89
CA ARG A 194 25.77 -4.27 6.84
C ARG A 194 24.24 -4.19 6.74
N SER A 195 23.61 -5.10 6.00
CA SER A 195 22.16 -5.12 5.85
C SER A 195 21.42 -5.49 7.15
N LEU A 196 21.98 -6.39 7.96
CA LEU A 196 21.42 -6.80 9.25
C LEU A 196 21.58 -5.73 10.34
N GLU A 197 22.54 -4.82 10.18
CA GLU A 197 22.75 -3.66 11.08
C GLU A 197 21.79 -2.49 10.78
N LEU A 198 20.97 -2.58 9.72
CA LEU A 198 20.08 -1.49 9.32
C LEU A 198 18.86 -1.36 10.24
N VAL A 199 18.54 -0.10 10.56
CA VAL A 199 17.25 0.27 11.12
C VAL A 199 16.30 0.59 9.97
N HIS A 200 15.06 0.11 10.05
CA HIS A 200 14.07 0.40 9.03
C HIS A 200 13.82 1.92 8.94
N PRO A 201 13.80 2.54 7.73
CA PRO A 201 13.69 4.00 7.61
C PRO A 201 12.48 4.62 8.30
N PHE A 202 11.34 3.92 8.35
CA PHE A 202 10.11 4.37 9.03
C PHE A 202 10.28 4.50 10.56
N ASP A 203 11.29 3.86 11.15
CA ASP A 203 11.49 3.86 12.61
C ASP A 203 12.42 4.99 13.08
N THR A 204 12.94 5.81 12.15
CA THR A 204 13.81 6.95 12.49
C THR A 204 12.99 8.20 12.93
N CYS A 205 13.41 8.89 14.01
CA CYS A 205 12.70 10.05 14.61
C CYS A 205 13.09 11.43 14.05
N GLN A 206 14.13 11.54 13.24
CA GLN A 206 14.77 12.81 12.85
C GLN A 206 13.93 13.71 11.90
N GLN A 207 12.61 13.49 11.85
CA GLN A 207 11.74 13.95 10.76
C GLN A 207 10.68 14.97 11.24
N VAL A 208 10.66 15.33 12.52
CA VAL A 208 9.83 16.38 13.15
C VAL A 208 10.74 17.55 13.58
N PRO A 209 10.31 18.84 13.49
CA PRO A 209 11.13 19.98 13.90
C PRO A 209 11.64 19.90 15.35
N ASP A 210 12.90 20.28 15.58
CA ASP A 210 13.57 20.20 16.89
C ASP A 210 12.82 20.94 18.00
N HIS A 211 12.22 22.10 17.68
CA HIS A 211 11.45 22.87 18.67
C HIS A 211 10.14 22.17 19.06
N VAL A 212 9.53 21.39 18.16
CA VAL A 212 8.35 20.57 18.47
C VAL A 212 8.75 19.38 19.34
N LEU A 213 9.86 18.70 19.01
CA LEU A 213 10.43 17.62 19.83
C LEU A 213 10.79 18.11 21.25
N THR A 214 11.38 19.31 21.35
CA THR A 214 11.72 19.97 22.62
C THR A 214 10.46 20.29 23.42
N ALA A 215 9.40 20.78 22.77
CA ALA A 215 8.11 21.02 23.42
C ALA A 215 7.51 19.72 23.99
N MET A 216 7.51 18.63 23.22
CA MET A 216 7.06 17.31 23.70
C MET A 216 7.89 16.82 24.89
N PHE A 217 9.21 16.95 24.81
CA PHE A 217 10.12 16.61 25.91
C PHE A 217 9.77 17.40 27.18
N HIS A 218 9.54 18.71 27.08
CA HIS A 218 9.12 19.52 28.23
C HIS A 218 7.77 19.10 28.79
N VAL A 219 6.78 18.77 27.94
CA VAL A 219 5.48 18.28 28.42
C VAL A 219 5.65 17.01 29.23
N VAL A 220 6.38 16.02 28.72
CA VAL A 220 6.53 14.73 29.39
C VAL A 220 7.40 14.83 30.65
N THR A 221 8.42 15.69 30.68
CA THR A 221 9.35 15.80 31.83
C THR A 221 8.88 16.78 32.92
N LYS A 222 8.16 17.85 32.57
CA LYS A 222 7.69 18.86 33.53
C LYS A 222 6.25 18.65 34.00
N GLY A 223 5.43 17.90 33.25
CA GLY A 223 4.02 17.65 33.57
C GLY A 223 3.06 18.63 32.90
N THR A 224 1.80 18.22 32.78
CA THR A 224 0.76 18.97 32.05
C THR A 224 0.34 20.27 32.73
N ASP A 225 0.32 20.31 34.06
CA ASP A 225 -0.04 21.50 34.81
C ASP A 225 1.01 22.61 34.67
N TRP A 226 2.30 22.27 34.80
CA TRP A 226 3.39 23.23 34.58
C TRP A 226 3.35 23.85 33.17
N ILE A 227 3.14 23.01 32.15
CA ILE A 227 3.00 23.50 30.77
C ILE A 227 1.80 24.41 30.60
N HIS A 228 0.67 24.05 31.19
CA HIS A 228 -0.53 24.87 31.13
C HIS A 228 -0.31 26.24 31.78
N GLU A 229 0.31 26.27 32.96
CA GLU A 229 0.65 27.52 33.67
C GLU A 229 1.58 28.41 32.84
N GLU A 230 2.62 27.85 32.23
CA GLU A 230 3.54 28.59 31.36
C GLU A 230 2.82 29.14 30.12
N ARG A 231 1.94 28.35 29.47
CA ARG A 231 1.11 28.82 28.35
C ARG A 231 0.17 29.95 28.77
N VAL A 232 -0.45 29.85 29.94
CA VAL A 232 -1.34 30.90 30.48
C VAL A 232 -0.54 32.16 30.81
N LYS A 233 0.65 32.05 31.40
CA LYS A 233 1.56 33.17 31.68
C LYS A 233 1.95 33.90 30.40
N ARG A 234 2.33 33.17 29.35
CA ARG A 234 2.62 33.72 28.02
C ARG A 234 1.41 34.40 27.38
N LEU A 235 0.21 33.83 27.54
CA LEU A 235 -1.03 34.44 27.07
C LEU A 235 -1.37 35.75 27.84
N ARG A 236 -1.14 35.79 29.17
CA ARG A 236 -1.32 37.02 29.97
C ARG A 236 -0.35 38.11 29.52
N TRP A 237 0.90 37.75 29.25
CA TRP A 237 1.88 38.68 28.68
C TRP A 237 1.39 39.22 27.33
N LEU A 238 0.92 38.34 26.44
CA LEU A 238 0.41 38.73 25.13
C LEU A 238 -0.76 39.73 25.23
N LYS A 239 -1.72 39.47 26.13
CA LYS A 239 -2.85 40.39 26.39
C LYS A 239 -2.40 41.74 26.94
N ARG A 240 -1.45 41.75 27.87
CA ARG A 240 -0.90 42.99 28.44
C ARG A 240 -0.17 43.79 27.36
N ARG A 241 0.66 43.12 26.56
CA ARG A 241 1.44 43.74 25.49
C ARG A 241 0.55 44.31 24.38
N ALA A 242 -0.54 43.62 24.04
CA ALA A 242 -1.57 44.14 23.14
C ALA A 242 -2.14 45.48 23.63
N ALA A 243 -2.46 45.58 24.92
CA ALA A 243 -2.97 46.81 25.52
C ALA A 243 -1.93 47.94 25.54
N GLU A 244 -0.67 47.62 25.84
CA GLU A 244 0.44 48.59 25.81
C GLU A 244 0.73 49.12 24.40
N LEU A 245 0.61 48.27 23.38
CA LEU A 245 0.85 48.64 21.99
C LEU A 245 -0.37 49.30 21.32
N ALA A 246 -1.57 49.21 21.90
CA ALA A 246 -2.81 49.68 21.28
C ALA A 246 -2.77 51.13 20.74
N PRO A 247 -2.16 52.13 21.43
CA PRO A 247 -2.03 53.48 20.87
C PRO A 247 -1.16 53.53 19.60
N ARG A 248 -0.03 52.81 19.62
CA ARG A 248 0.90 52.73 18.47
C ARG A 248 0.29 51.93 17.32
N GLU A 249 -0.49 50.90 17.65
CA GLU A 249 -1.25 50.11 16.67
C GLU A 249 -2.25 51.02 15.94
N LEU A 250 -2.96 51.88 16.67
CA LEU A 250 -3.90 52.83 16.07
C LEU A 250 -3.20 53.82 15.11
N GLU A 251 -2.03 54.34 15.49
CA GLU A 251 -1.21 55.19 14.61
C GLU A 251 -0.73 54.43 13.38
N PHE A 252 -0.28 53.18 13.55
CA PHE A 252 0.17 52.33 12.46
C PHE A 252 -0.96 52.06 11.45
N HIS A 253 -2.18 51.77 11.92
CA HIS A 253 -3.35 51.56 11.05
C HIS A 253 -3.79 52.85 10.35
N ARG A 254 -3.69 54.01 11.01
CA ARG A 254 -4.00 55.33 10.39
C ARG A 254 -3.04 55.70 9.26
N ALA A 255 -1.82 55.18 9.27
CA ALA A 255 -0.83 55.42 8.22
C ALA A 255 -1.04 54.53 6.97
N MET A 256 -1.89 53.51 7.05
CA MET A 256 -2.19 52.62 5.93
C MET A 256 -3.18 53.27 4.95
N GLU A 257 -3.26 52.71 3.74
CA GLU A 257 -4.32 53.08 2.80
C GLU A 257 -5.71 52.77 3.41
N PRO A 258 -6.73 53.63 3.26
CA PRO A 258 -7.97 53.52 4.04
C PRO A 258 -8.68 52.17 3.95
N LYS A 259 -8.70 51.54 2.78
CA LYS A 259 -9.35 50.24 2.59
C LYS A 259 -8.51 49.09 3.13
N VAL A 260 -7.18 49.19 3.07
CA VAL A 260 -6.27 48.26 3.77
C VAL A 260 -6.49 48.33 5.29
N ALA A 261 -6.58 49.54 5.85
CA ALA A 261 -6.84 49.75 7.28
C ALA A 261 -8.20 49.17 7.73
N GLU A 262 -9.24 49.33 6.90
CA GLU A 262 -10.57 48.76 7.14
C GLU A 262 -10.53 47.22 7.20
N ILE A 263 -9.84 46.56 6.26
CA ILE A 263 -9.71 45.09 6.22
C ILE A 263 -8.92 44.57 7.43
N LEU A 264 -7.87 45.28 7.83
CA LEU A 264 -7.01 44.91 8.95
C LEU A 264 -7.56 45.37 10.30
N GLN A 265 -8.75 45.97 10.35
CA GLN A 265 -9.34 46.46 11.58
C GLN A 265 -9.40 45.35 12.65
N GLY A 266 -8.89 45.66 13.85
CA GLY A 266 -8.85 44.74 14.99
C GLY A 266 -7.70 43.71 14.96
N LYS A 267 -6.81 43.74 13.96
CA LYS A 267 -5.56 42.97 13.97
C LYS A 267 -4.49 43.70 14.79
N SER A 268 -3.81 42.98 15.69
CA SER A 268 -2.68 43.51 16.47
C SER A 268 -1.36 43.21 15.74
N LEU A 269 -1.07 43.96 14.69
CA LEU A 269 0.04 43.72 13.76
C LEU A 269 1.40 44.03 14.36
N LEU A 270 1.54 45.11 15.16
CA LEU A 270 2.82 45.41 15.82
C LEU A 270 3.15 44.36 16.88
N LEU A 271 2.13 43.90 17.62
CA LEU A 271 2.29 42.78 18.54
C LEU A 271 2.69 41.50 17.80
N PHE A 272 2.05 41.23 16.66
CA PHE A 272 2.38 40.08 15.84
C PHE A 272 3.83 40.15 15.33
N ASP A 273 4.29 41.31 14.87
CA ASP A 273 5.69 41.53 14.46
C ASP A 273 6.67 41.29 15.62
N GLU A 274 6.36 41.82 16.81
CA GLU A 274 7.18 41.64 18.03
C GLU A 274 7.35 40.15 18.38
N VAL A 275 6.25 39.38 18.34
CA VAL A 275 6.27 37.95 18.64
C VAL A 275 6.96 37.14 17.53
N LEU A 276 6.76 37.48 16.26
CA LEU A 276 7.45 36.81 15.14
C LEU A 276 8.97 36.95 15.24
N ARG A 277 9.46 38.14 15.60
CA ARG A 277 10.89 38.38 15.85
C ARG A 277 11.39 37.58 17.06
N GLN A 278 10.60 37.52 18.13
CA GLN A 278 10.95 36.76 19.34
C GLN A 278 11.10 35.26 19.08
N VAL A 279 10.27 34.68 18.21
CA VAL A 279 10.37 33.26 17.84
C VAL A 279 11.41 32.98 16.76
N GLY A 280 12.03 34.02 16.19
CA GLY A 280 13.01 33.91 15.11
C GLY A 280 12.39 33.45 13.79
N TYR A 281 11.22 34.00 13.43
CA TYR A 281 10.60 33.75 12.12
C TYR A 281 11.42 34.41 11.00
N GLY A 282 11.67 33.69 9.91
CA GLY A 282 12.58 34.12 8.84
C GLY A 282 12.13 35.36 8.05
N ASP A 283 10.82 35.50 7.84
CA ASP A 283 10.25 36.61 7.08
C ASP A 283 10.02 37.84 7.97
N THR A 284 11.07 38.66 8.09
CA THR A 284 11.07 39.89 8.88
C THR A 284 10.22 41.03 8.29
N ASN A 285 9.73 40.89 7.05
CA ASN A 285 8.98 41.92 6.35
C ASN A 285 7.48 41.58 6.21
N LEU A 286 7.04 40.43 6.74
CA LEU A 286 5.65 39.95 6.61
C LEU A 286 4.62 41.01 7.02
N VAL A 287 4.79 41.61 8.20
CA VAL A 287 3.83 42.59 8.74
C VAL A 287 3.80 43.86 7.90
N HIS A 288 4.96 44.30 7.39
CA HIS A 288 5.04 45.43 6.48
C HIS A 288 4.33 45.13 5.15
N ASP A 289 4.57 43.95 4.56
CA ASP A 289 3.92 43.55 3.32
C ASP A 289 2.39 43.40 3.49
N ILE A 290 1.92 42.95 4.65
CA ILE A 290 0.48 42.92 4.99
C ILE A 290 -0.07 44.35 5.09
N ALA A 291 0.64 45.27 5.76
CA ALA A 291 0.22 46.65 5.96
C ALA A 291 0.20 47.50 4.67
N VAL A 292 0.97 47.13 3.65
CA VAL A 292 0.94 47.76 2.32
C VAL A 292 -0.02 47.02 1.36
N GLY A 293 -0.39 45.79 1.71
CA GLY A 293 -1.19 44.89 0.89
C GLY A 293 -0.31 43.93 0.08
N LEU A 294 -0.75 42.67 0.02
CA LEU A 294 0.02 41.60 -0.59
C LEU A 294 -0.13 41.60 -2.12
N PRO A 295 0.96 41.40 -2.88
CA PRO A 295 0.93 41.49 -4.33
C PRO A 295 0.41 40.21 -5.00
N ILE A 296 -0.28 40.38 -6.13
CA ILE A 296 -0.64 39.26 -7.04
C ILE A 296 0.05 39.35 -8.40
N THR A 297 0.85 40.39 -8.63
CA THR A 297 1.73 40.56 -9.79
C THR A 297 3.14 40.97 -9.36
N GLY A 298 4.12 40.77 -10.25
CA GLY A 298 5.53 41.06 -10.02
C GLY A 298 6.32 39.83 -9.54
N GLN A 299 7.57 40.06 -9.13
CA GLN A 299 8.43 38.99 -8.62
C GLN A 299 8.33 38.90 -7.10
N GLY A 300 7.98 37.72 -6.60
CA GLY A 300 8.02 37.39 -5.17
C GLY A 300 9.45 37.45 -4.64
N ARG A 301 9.61 37.97 -3.42
CA ARG A 301 10.89 38.01 -2.72
C ARG A 301 11.26 36.63 -2.18
N ASP A 302 12.55 36.40 -1.99
CA ASP A 302 13.04 35.31 -1.15
C ASP A 302 12.86 35.74 0.31
N THR A 303 12.07 34.98 1.07
CA THR A 303 11.70 35.32 2.45
C THR A 303 12.46 34.46 3.47
N GLY A 304 13.13 33.40 3.01
CA GLY A 304 13.75 32.39 3.86
C GLY A 304 12.76 31.49 4.59
N CYS A 305 11.45 31.64 4.37
CA CYS A 305 10.41 30.83 5.01
C CYS A 305 10.15 29.51 4.28
N PHE A 306 10.46 29.49 2.99
CA PHE A 306 10.18 28.39 2.08
C PHE A 306 11.46 28.00 1.32
N GLN A 307 11.42 26.87 0.61
CA GLN A 307 12.57 26.42 -0.19
C GLN A 307 12.81 27.38 -1.36
N PRO A 308 14.04 27.90 -1.57
CA PRO A 308 14.31 28.76 -2.71
C PRO A 308 14.03 28.05 -4.05
N GLU A 309 13.14 28.63 -4.87
CA GLU A 309 12.83 28.15 -6.22
C GLU A 309 12.51 29.36 -7.08
N PHE A 310 13.53 29.87 -7.77
CA PHE A 310 13.35 31.03 -8.63
C PHE A 310 12.55 30.65 -9.89
N LYS A 311 11.29 31.08 -9.95
CA LYS A 311 10.47 31.06 -11.16
C LYS A 311 10.16 32.51 -11.56
N PRO A 312 10.74 33.01 -12.68
CA PRO A 312 10.43 34.36 -13.11
C PRO A 312 8.98 34.47 -13.57
N ALA A 313 8.36 35.63 -13.36
CA ALA A 313 7.10 35.96 -14.02
C ALA A 313 7.27 35.81 -15.55
N GLN A 314 6.33 35.13 -16.20
CA GLN A 314 6.38 34.89 -17.65
C GLN A 314 5.96 36.13 -18.44
N LEU A 315 5.11 36.96 -17.84
CA LEU A 315 4.61 38.22 -18.39
C LEU A 315 4.86 39.35 -17.40
N THR A 316 4.97 40.58 -17.92
CA THR A 316 5.03 41.79 -17.09
C THR A 316 3.64 42.37 -16.86
N GLN A 317 3.49 43.25 -15.87
CA GLN A 317 2.24 43.99 -15.67
C GLN A 317 1.89 44.85 -16.89
N ASP A 318 2.88 45.40 -17.58
CA ASP A 318 2.66 46.15 -18.82
C ASP A 318 2.07 45.28 -19.94
N ASP A 319 2.41 43.98 -19.96
CA ASP A 319 1.84 43.05 -20.94
C ASP A 319 0.36 42.76 -20.68
N LEU A 320 -0.08 42.72 -19.41
CA LEU A 320 -1.52 42.68 -19.08
C LEU A 320 -2.24 43.93 -19.56
N TRP A 321 -1.62 45.10 -19.37
CA TRP A 321 -2.23 46.37 -19.76
C TRP A 321 -2.37 46.53 -21.27
N LYS A 322 -1.47 45.93 -22.07
CA LYS A 322 -1.62 45.88 -23.54
C LYS A 322 -2.89 45.15 -23.99
N ILE A 323 -3.33 44.14 -23.25
CA ILE A 323 -4.54 43.35 -23.57
C ILE A 323 -5.78 43.80 -22.79
N ALA A 324 -5.65 44.75 -21.86
CA ALA A 324 -6.71 45.17 -20.94
C ALA A 324 -8.03 45.50 -21.66
N LYS A 325 -7.99 46.37 -22.67
CA LYS A 325 -9.21 46.77 -23.42
C LYS A 325 -9.87 45.60 -24.15
N TYR A 326 -9.07 44.72 -24.72
CA TYR A 326 -9.59 43.49 -25.34
C TYR A 326 -10.24 42.58 -24.28
N SER A 327 -9.58 42.36 -23.15
CA SER A 327 -10.12 41.50 -22.07
C SER A 327 -11.41 42.04 -21.44
N GLN A 328 -11.56 43.37 -21.34
CA GLN A 328 -12.78 44.05 -20.85
C GLN A 328 -14.01 43.73 -21.70
N GLU A 329 -13.85 43.62 -23.02
CA GLU A 329 -14.93 43.24 -23.92
C GLU A 329 -15.10 41.72 -24.00
N GLU A 330 -14.00 40.97 -24.09
CA GLU A 330 -14.02 39.52 -24.25
C GLU A 330 -14.62 38.78 -23.05
N VAL A 331 -14.43 39.27 -21.82
CA VAL A 331 -14.98 38.59 -20.62
C VAL A 331 -16.52 38.51 -20.67
N LYS A 332 -17.18 39.49 -21.32
CA LYS A 332 -18.65 39.54 -21.45
C LYS A 332 -19.16 38.38 -22.32
N SER A 333 -18.41 38.00 -23.36
CA SER A 333 -18.78 36.89 -24.27
C SER A 333 -18.38 35.52 -23.73
N LYS A 334 -17.45 35.46 -22.76
CA LYS A 334 -16.94 34.22 -22.16
C LYS A 334 -17.70 33.73 -20.93
N ILE A 335 -18.71 34.46 -20.47
CA ILE A 335 -19.62 33.91 -19.48
C ILE A 335 -20.39 32.72 -20.10
N PRO A 336 -20.25 31.50 -19.56
CA PRO A 336 -20.78 30.32 -20.23
C PRO A 336 -22.31 30.31 -20.34
N PRO A 337 -22.89 29.75 -21.42
CA PRO A 337 -24.34 29.61 -21.58
C PRO A 337 -25.04 28.81 -20.48
N HIS A 338 -24.29 28.01 -19.71
CA HIS A 338 -24.84 27.27 -18.57
C HIS A 338 -25.08 28.14 -17.34
N MET A 339 -24.52 29.35 -17.25
CA MET A 339 -24.95 30.35 -16.27
C MET A 339 -26.22 31.10 -16.73
N ALA A 340 -26.60 30.96 -18.01
CA ALA A 340 -27.85 31.52 -18.54
C ALA A 340 -29.04 30.55 -18.49
N LYS A 341 -28.81 29.21 -18.37
CA LYS A 341 -29.86 28.16 -18.37
C LYS A 341 -29.47 26.84 -17.65
N ARG A 342 -28.88 26.84 -16.45
CA ARG A 342 -28.75 25.58 -15.66
C ARG A 342 -29.27 25.74 -14.23
N GLU A 343 -30.50 25.28 -14.05
CA GLU A 343 -30.88 24.66 -12.78
C GLU A 343 -30.08 23.36 -12.64
N VAL A 344 -29.32 23.23 -11.55
CA VAL A 344 -28.65 21.98 -11.19
C VAL A 344 -29.46 21.33 -10.08
N GLN A 345 -29.82 20.06 -10.25
CA GLN A 345 -30.53 19.30 -9.23
C GLN A 345 -29.57 18.98 -8.07
N VAL A 346 -29.87 19.50 -6.89
CA VAL A 346 -29.17 19.22 -5.62
C VAL A 346 -30.18 18.68 -4.64
N ASP A 347 -30.01 17.43 -4.19
CA ASP A 347 -30.93 16.75 -3.27
C ASP A 347 -32.42 16.80 -3.72
N GLY A 348 -32.66 16.73 -5.03
CA GLY A 348 -34.00 16.79 -5.63
C GLY A 348 -34.61 18.19 -5.76
N ARG A 349 -33.81 19.25 -5.55
CA ARG A 349 -34.22 20.65 -5.74
C ARG A 349 -33.45 21.30 -6.89
N PRO A 350 -34.11 22.05 -7.79
CA PRO A 350 -33.40 22.88 -8.77
C PRO A 350 -32.70 24.05 -8.06
N VAL A 351 -31.39 24.16 -8.26
CA VAL A 351 -30.57 25.28 -7.77
C VAL A 351 -30.08 26.09 -8.97
N ASP A 352 -30.40 27.38 -8.99
CA ASP A 352 -29.85 28.32 -9.97
C ASP A 352 -28.43 28.75 -9.53
N VAL A 353 -27.43 28.29 -10.28
CA VAL A 353 -26.02 28.59 -9.99
C VAL A 353 -25.71 30.08 -10.12
N ALA A 354 -26.31 30.79 -11.09
CA ALA A 354 -26.05 32.20 -11.29
C ALA A 354 -26.61 33.03 -10.13
N GLN A 355 -27.81 32.68 -9.65
CA GLN A 355 -28.42 33.34 -8.50
C GLN A 355 -27.60 33.16 -7.22
N GLU A 356 -27.08 31.96 -6.95
CA GLU A 356 -26.22 31.68 -5.79
C GLU A 356 -24.86 32.41 -5.86
N VAL A 357 -24.23 32.45 -7.04
CA VAL A 357 -22.97 33.18 -7.25
C VAL A 357 -23.18 34.69 -7.07
N TRP A 358 -24.30 35.22 -7.58
CA TRP A 358 -24.66 36.62 -7.40
C TRP A 358 -24.90 36.97 -5.93
N ALA A 359 -25.78 36.21 -5.25
CA ALA A 359 -26.12 36.45 -3.85
C ALA A 359 -24.88 36.38 -2.93
N SER A 360 -24.00 35.40 -3.15
CA SER A 360 -22.75 35.30 -2.40
C SER A 360 -21.77 36.43 -2.71
N THR A 361 -21.73 36.93 -3.96
CA THR A 361 -20.90 38.09 -4.34
C THR A 361 -21.39 39.37 -3.68
N ILE A 362 -22.71 39.63 -3.67
CA ILE A 362 -23.29 40.78 -2.96
C ILE A 362 -23.01 40.70 -1.46
N SER A 363 -23.09 39.51 -0.85
CA SER A 363 -22.69 39.32 0.55
C SER A 363 -21.21 39.63 0.82
N GLU A 364 -20.31 39.49 -0.18
CA GLU A 364 -18.92 39.94 -0.06
C GLU A 364 -18.79 41.48 -0.17
N VAL A 365 -19.67 42.14 -0.92
CA VAL A 365 -19.75 43.62 -0.99
C VAL A 365 -20.21 44.21 0.34
N GLU A 366 -21.26 43.65 0.95
CA GLU A 366 -21.77 44.07 2.27
C GLU A 366 -20.70 43.99 3.37
N LYS A 367 -19.73 43.07 3.22
CA LYS A 367 -18.59 42.88 4.14
C LYS A 367 -17.39 43.78 3.83
N GLY A 368 -17.47 44.61 2.78
CA GLY A 368 -16.40 45.51 2.36
C GLY A 368 -15.23 44.83 1.62
N TRP A 369 -15.35 43.54 1.27
CA TRP A 369 -14.29 42.79 0.57
C TRP A 369 -14.25 43.09 -0.92
N LEU A 370 -15.41 43.37 -1.50
CA LEU A 370 -15.59 43.77 -2.89
C LEU A 370 -16.26 45.13 -2.95
N GLN A 371 -15.99 45.87 -4.02
CA GLN A 371 -16.73 47.07 -4.40
C GLN A 371 -17.48 46.77 -5.70
N GLY A 372 -18.79 47.03 -5.74
CA GLY A 372 -19.65 46.77 -6.90
C GLY A 372 -21.12 46.59 -6.48
N PRO A 373 -22.03 46.23 -7.39
CA PRO A 373 -21.82 46.07 -8.84
C PRO A 373 -21.50 47.40 -9.53
N MET A 374 -20.67 47.38 -10.58
CA MET A 374 -20.25 48.55 -11.35
C MET A 374 -20.26 48.28 -12.86
N SER A 375 -20.48 49.33 -13.65
CA SER A 375 -20.20 49.33 -15.09
C SER A 375 -18.70 49.39 -15.38
N ALA A 376 -18.29 49.07 -16.61
CA ALA A 376 -16.89 49.14 -17.04
C ALA A 376 -16.29 50.55 -16.89
N GLU A 377 -17.09 51.59 -17.15
CA GLU A 377 -16.71 53.00 -17.00
C GLU A 377 -16.51 53.37 -15.53
N GLN A 378 -17.40 52.88 -14.66
CA GLN A 378 -17.29 53.09 -13.21
C GLN A 378 -16.04 52.40 -12.63
N VAL A 379 -15.71 51.18 -13.08
CA VAL A 379 -14.44 50.52 -12.72
C VAL A 379 -13.26 51.37 -13.20
N GLY A 380 -13.32 51.88 -14.43
CA GLY A 380 -12.30 52.78 -14.98
C GLY A 380 -12.05 54.03 -14.12
N ALA A 381 -13.10 54.57 -13.51
CA ALA A 381 -12.99 55.71 -12.58
C ALA A 381 -12.33 55.34 -11.24
N VAL A 382 -12.41 54.08 -10.81
CA VAL A 382 -11.86 53.61 -9.52
C VAL A 382 -10.40 53.15 -9.65
N VAL A 383 -10.06 52.37 -10.67
CA VAL A 383 -8.74 51.73 -10.82
C VAL A 383 -7.95 52.19 -12.05
N GLY A 384 -8.46 53.17 -12.80
CA GLY A 384 -7.90 53.65 -14.06
C GLY A 384 -8.39 52.85 -15.27
N ASN A 385 -8.11 53.32 -16.49
CA ASN A 385 -8.65 52.73 -17.72
C ASN A 385 -8.00 51.40 -18.15
N LEU A 386 -6.86 51.04 -17.54
CA LEU A 386 -6.08 49.83 -17.85
C LEU A 386 -6.25 48.81 -16.73
N TRP A 387 -7.35 48.05 -16.81
CA TRP A 387 -7.70 46.99 -15.87
C TRP A 387 -8.06 45.69 -16.59
N THR A 388 -7.85 44.56 -15.93
CA THR A 388 -8.06 43.22 -16.48
C THR A 388 -9.16 42.51 -15.67
N PRO A 389 -10.31 42.18 -16.26
CA PRO A 389 -11.31 41.35 -15.60
C PRO A 389 -10.84 39.90 -15.47
N SER A 390 -11.37 39.21 -14.47
CA SER A 390 -11.33 37.76 -14.30
C SER A 390 -12.76 37.28 -14.10
N ARG A 391 -13.14 36.18 -14.75
CA ARG A 391 -14.50 35.66 -14.61
C ARG A 391 -14.69 35.01 -13.25
N ARG A 392 -15.81 35.31 -12.59
CA ARG A 392 -16.26 34.58 -11.39
C ARG A 392 -17.36 33.60 -11.76
N PHE A 393 -17.25 32.36 -11.32
CA PHE A 393 -18.26 31.33 -11.58
C PHE A 393 -18.42 30.35 -10.43
N GLY A 394 -19.58 29.70 -10.36
CA GLY A 394 -19.93 28.75 -9.32
C GLY A 394 -19.65 27.30 -9.73
N ILE A 395 -19.06 26.52 -8.82
CA ILE A 395 -18.94 25.07 -8.95
C ILE A 395 -19.74 24.40 -7.83
N LEU A 396 -20.57 23.41 -8.17
CA LEU A 396 -21.26 22.57 -7.20
C LEU A 396 -20.26 21.61 -6.54
N GLN A 397 -20.12 21.73 -5.21
CA GLN A 397 -19.31 20.83 -4.39
C GLN A 397 -20.15 20.32 -3.20
N GLY A 398 -20.60 19.07 -3.29
CA GLY A 398 -21.58 18.51 -2.37
C GLY A 398 -22.93 19.21 -2.56
N SER A 399 -23.47 19.78 -1.48
CA SER A 399 -24.75 20.52 -1.50
C SER A 399 -24.61 22.05 -1.59
N LYS A 400 -23.40 22.58 -1.87
CA LYS A 400 -23.13 24.03 -1.91
C LYS A 400 -22.45 24.47 -3.19
N ILE A 401 -22.76 25.68 -3.65
CA ILE A 401 -22.04 26.37 -4.72
C ILE A 401 -20.85 27.11 -4.12
N ARG A 402 -19.65 26.92 -4.68
CA ARG A 402 -18.44 27.71 -4.34
C ARG A 402 -18.06 28.63 -5.48
N ASN A 403 -17.77 29.87 -5.16
CA ASN A 403 -17.26 30.87 -6.11
C ASN A 403 -15.78 30.61 -6.42
N ILE A 404 -15.45 30.64 -7.71
CA ILE A 404 -14.09 30.53 -8.24
C ILE A 404 -13.79 31.79 -9.05
N ASP A 405 -12.64 32.42 -8.80
CA ASP A 405 -12.16 33.57 -9.55
C ASP A 405 -11.06 33.10 -10.54
N ASP A 406 -11.29 33.18 -11.84
CA ASP A 406 -10.36 32.66 -12.85
C ASP A 406 -9.29 33.68 -13.26
N LEU A 407 -8.32 33.92 -12.37
CA LEU A 407 -7.18 34.81 -12.65
C LEU A 407 -6.16 34.23 -13.65
N SER A 408 -6.40 33.02 -14.19
CA SER A 408 -5.58 32.45 -15.26
C SER A 408 -6.09 32.83 -16.65
N GLU A 409 -7.39 33.11 -16.79
CA GLU A 409 -8.08 33.33 -18.08
C GLU A 409 -7.43 34.42 -18.93
N PHE A 410 -7.04 35.53 -18.29
CA PHE A 410 -6.31 36.63 -18.93
C PHE A 410 -4.88 36.78 -18.38
N SER A 411 -4.28 35.65 -17.99
CA SER A 411 -2.86 35.52 -17.65
C SER A 411 -2.35 36.35 -16.46
N VAL A 412 -3.22 36.80 -15.55
CA VAL A 412 -2.78 37.50 -14.32
C VAL A 412 -1.82 36.62 -13.51
N ASN A 413 -2.11 35.32 -13.41
CA ASN A 413 -1.24 34.35 -12.75
C ASN A 413 0.16 34.18 -13.39
N GLN A 414 0.31 34.49 -14.67
CA GLN A 414 1.61 34.46 -15.36
C GLN A 414 2.47 35.70 -15.06
N CYS A 415 1.85 36.74 -14.51
CA CYS A 415 2.52 37.98 -14.12
C CYS A 415 3.10 37.95 -12.71
N TYR A 416 2.93 36.84 -11.99
CA TYR A 416 3.53 36.61 -10.69
C TYR A 416 4.59 35.52 -10.77
N GLY A 417 5.83 35.87 -10.45
CA GLY A 417 6.93 34.91 -10.35
C GLY A 417 7.21 34.58 -8.89
N PRO A 418 6.96 33.35 -8.40
CA PRO A 418 7.32 33.00 -7.04
C PRO A 418 8.86 32.92 -6.90
N GLY A 419 9.40 33.51 -5.83
CA GLY A 419 10.82 33.39 -5.46
C GLY A 419 11.14 32.09 -4.70
N GLU A 420 10.12 31.47 -4.12
CA GLU A 420 10.22 30.28 -3.29
C GLU A 420 9.14 29.26 -3.63
N LYS A 421 9.39 28.01 -3.26
CA LYS A 421 8.49 26.88 -3.41
C LYS A 421 7.77 26.58 -2.10
N LEU A 422 6.44 26.62 -2.13
CA LEU A 422 5.61 26.23 -1.00
C LEU A 422 5.83 24.75 -0.61
N ASP A 423 6.16 24.53 0.66
CA ASP A 423 6.22 23.23 1.34
C ASP A 423 5.11 23.12 2.39
N LEU A 424 3.90 22.81 1.94
CA LEU A 424 2.76 22.72 2.84
C LEU A 424 2.79 21.41 3.64
N GLY A 425 2.58 21.52 4.94
CA GLY A 425 2.41 20.39 5.84
C GLY A 425 1.16 19.60 5.52
N GLY A 426 1.22 18.27 5.49
CA GLY A 426 0.07 17.43 5.10
C GLY A 426 -0.44 16.55 6.23
N VAL A 427 -1.34 15.62 5.88
CA VAL A 427 -1.75 14.51 6.77
C VAL A 427 -0.51 13.75 7.27
N ASP A 428 0.50 13.57 6.42
CA ASP A 428 1.74 12.88 6.81
C ASP A 428 2.51 13.61 7.92
N GLU A 429 2.51 14.95 7.96
CA GLU A 429 3.14 15.69 9.06
C GLU A 429 2.36 15.52 10.37
N VAL A 430 1.02 15.51 10.31
CA VAL A 430 0.17 15.22 11.48
C VAL A 430 0.44 13.82 12.03
N VAL A 431 0.55 12.83 11.14
CA VAL A 431 0.87 11.44 11.51
C VAL A 431 2.29 11.34 12.08
N ALA A 432 3.26 12.06 11.51
CA ALA A 432 4.62 12.13 12.02
C ALA A 432 4.68 12.72 13.44
N ILE A 433 3.91 13.79 13.71
CA ILE A 433 3.79 14.37 15.05
C ILE A 433 3.13 13.39 16.02
N SER A 434 2.08 12.67 15.60
CA SER A 434 1.46 11.62 16.42
C SER A 434 2.44 10.49 16.74
N ALA A 435 3.21 10.04 15.75
CA ALA A 435 4.26 9.03 15.93
C ALA A 435 5.34 9.51 16.90
N ALA A 436 5.82 10.74 16.75
CA ALA A 436 6.80 11.35 17.64
C ALA A 436 6.29 11.45 19.08
N TRP A 437 5.03 11.87 19.29
CA TRP A 437 4.39 11.87 20.60
C TRP A 437 4.43 10.48 21.26
N MET A 438 4.00 9.45 20.52
CA MET A 438 4.01 8.08 21.02
C MET A 438 5.42 7.62 21.35
N ARG A 439 6.44 7.93 20.54
CA ARG A 439 7.84 7.59 20.82
C ARG A 439 8.43 8.32 22.03
N VAL A 440 8.11 9.61 22.20
CA VAL A 440 8.54 10.41 23.36
C VAL A 440 7.89 9.89 24.64
N LEU A 441 6.59 9.60 24.61
CA LEU A 441 5.89 8.97 25.72
C LEU A 441 6.46 7.58 26.00
N GLY A 442 6.68 6.75 24.99
CA GLY A 442 7.14 5.37 25.14
C GLY A 442 6.17 4.49 25.94
N PRO A 443 6.49 3.20 26.08
CA PRO A 443 5.64 2.26 26.80
C PRO A 443 5.59 2.57 28.32
N PRO A 444 4.58 2.05 29.06
CA PRO A 444 4.34 2.39 30.46
C PRO A 444 5.47 2.04 31.43
N ASP A 445 6.24 1.00 31.12
CA ASP A 445 7.38 0.49 31.88
C ASP A 445 8.64 1.36 31.74
N ARG A 446 8.76 2.13 30.65
CA ARG A 446 9.88 3.07 30.46
C ARG A 446 9.66 4.34 31.29
N GLN A 447 10.55 4.67 32.22
CA GLN A 447 10.42 5.87 33.07
C GLN A 447 11.23 7.07 32.58
N ASP A 448 12.22 6.85 31.72
CA ASP A 448 13.03 7.88 31.11
C ASP A 448 12.49 8.30 29.74
N VAL A 449 12.90 9.50 29.32
CA VAL A 449 12.61 10.09 28.03
C VAL A 449 13.93 10.51 27.42
N GLN A 450 14.18 10.06 26.20
CA GLN A 450 15.34 10.47 25.40
C GLN A 450 14.87 10.96 24.03
N VAL A 451 15.37 12.13 23.62
CA VAL A 451 15.03 12.76 22.35
C VAL A 451 16.32 13.27 21.70
N THR A 452 16.60 12.81 20.49
CA THR A 452 17.75 13.27 19.70
C THR A 452 17.30 14.36 18.72
N LEU A 453 17.91 15.53 18.80
CA LEU A 453 17.65 16.66 17.90
C LEU A 453 18.47 16.54 16.60
N SER A 454 18.13 17.35 15.59
CA SER A 454 18.79 17.36 14.30
C SER A 454 20.30 17.68 14.37
N SER A 455 20.74 18.41 15.40
CA SER A 455 22.15 18.68 15.68
C SER A 455 22.94 17.48 16.23
N GLY A 456 22.26 16.37 16.53
CA GLY A 456 22.82 15.23 17.27
C GLY A 456 22.79 15.40 18.79
N MET A 457 22.37 16.57 19.30
CA MET A 457 22.19 16.78 20.73
C MET A 457 21.09 15.87 21.28
N GLN A 458 21.37 15.18 22.39
CA GLN A 458 20.39 14.35 23.10
C GLN A 458 19.84 15.08 24.32
N LEU A 459 18.51 15.19 24.39
CA LEU A 459 17.78 15.62 25.58
C LEU A 459 17.38 14.36 26.36
N SER A 460 17.70 14.31 27.65
CA SER A 460 17.35 13.19 28.53
C SER A 460 16.74 13.69 29.85
N GLY A 461 15.79 12.93 30.39
CA GLY A 461 15.14 13.25 31.66
C GLY A 461 14.16 12.18 32.10
N LEU A 462 13.68 12.27 33.34
CA LEU A 462 12.63 11.40 33.85
C LEU A 462 11.24 11.95 33.50
N LYS A 463 10.30 11.05 33.21
CA LYS A 463 8.87 11.40 33.05
C LYS A 463 8.34 12.08 34.32
N ALA A 464 7.42 13.04 34.19
CA ALA A 464 6.70 13.58 35.33
C ALA A 464 5.80 12.49 35.96
N PRO A 465 5.44 12.58 37.27
CA PRO A 465 4.72 11.52 37.98
C PRO A 465 3.44 11.02 37.29
N GLU A 466 2.67 11.93 36.68
CA GLU A 466 1.44 11.63 35.94
C GLU A 466 1.62 10.74 34.69
N PHE A 467 2.83 10.68 34.13
CA PHE A 467 3.17 9.85 32.97
C PHE A 467 3.87 8.54 33.34
N ARG A 468 4.13 8.29 34.63
CA ARG A 468 4.84 7.08 35.10
C ARG A 468 3.92 5.90 35.41
N SER A 469 2.67 6.15 35.77
CA SER A 469 1.78 5.11 36.32
C SER A 469 0.88 4.43 35.29
N LYS A 470 0.68 5.04 34.11
CA LYS A 470 -0.19 4.51 33.05
C LYS A 470 0.19 5.08 31.68
N ALA A 471 -0.13 4.34 30.62
CA ALA A 471 -0.12 4.88 29.27
C ALA A 471 -1.07 6.08 29.17
N VAL A 472 -0.66 7.12 28.44
CA VAL A 472 -1.47 8.31 28.19
C VAL A 472 -1.84 8.35 26.71
N GLY A 473 -3.14 8.34 26.42
CA GLY A 473 -3.64 8.48 25.06
C GLY A 473 -3.42 9.88 24.48
N LEU A 474 -3.52 9.98 23.16
CA LEU A 474 -3.43 11.23 22.41
C LEU A 474 -4.80 11.65 21.90
N LYS A 475 -5.02 12.95 21.79
CA LYS A 475 -6.22 13.52 21.16
C LYS A 475 -5.84 14.55 20.13
N GLY A 476 -6.61 14.63 19.06
CA GLY A 476 -6.37 15.59 17.98
C GLY A 476 -7.61 16.33 17.52
N ARG A 477 -7.38 17.46 16.84
CA ARG A 477 -8.42 18.29 16.23
C ARG A 477 -7.85 19.18 15.13
N CYS A 478 -8.66 19.53 14.14
CA CYS A 478 -8.33 20.52 13.11
C CYS A 478 -9.12 21.82 13.33
N MET A 479 -8.42 22.93 13.53
CA MET A 479 -9.02 24.28 13.60
C MET A 479 -8.99 24.94 12.21
N ASP A 480 -10.01 25.70 11.86
CA ASP A 480 -10.21 26.34 10.55
C ASP A 480 -10.16 27.88 10.71
N LEU A 481 -9.37 28.57 9.88
CA LEU A 481 -9.41 30.04 9.82
C LEU A 481 -10.66 30.52 9.07
N LYS A 482 -11.40 31.46 9.66
CA LYS A 482 -12.62 31.98 9.05
C LYS A 482 -12.27 32.89 7.87
N ALA A 483 -12.79 32.57 6.69
CA ALA A 483 -12.61 33.39 5.48
C ALA A 483 -11.12 33.76 5.24
N ALA A 484 -10.23 32.79 5.38
CA ALA A 484 -8.78 32.93 5.44
C ALA A 484 -8.17 34.00 4.52
N TYR A 485 -8.27 33.84 3.18
CA TYR A 485 -7.74 34.81 2.21
C TYR A 485 -8.37 36.21 2.35
N LYS A 486 -9.64 36.27 2.73
CA LYS A 486 -10.39 37.53 2.87
C LYS A 486 -10.02 38.33 4.11
N GLN A 487 -9.24 37.75 5.05
CA GLN A 487 -8.63 38.47 6.17
C GLN A 487 -7.38 39.27 5.78
N LEU A 488 -6.91 39.15 4.54
CA LEU A 488 -5.69 39.78 4.05
C LEU A 488 -6.00 40.76 2.90
N PRO A 489 -5.44 41.99 2.94
CA PRO A 489 -5.64 42.99 1.91
C PRO A 489 -4.81 42.72 0.66
N LEU A 490 -5.39 43.04 -0.50
CA LEU A 490 -4.69 43.10 -1.77
C LEU A 490 -3.93 44.42 -1.88
N ARG A 491 -2.72 44.38 -2.43
CA ARG A 491 -1.95 45.59 -2.75
C ARG A 491 -2.78 46.56 -3.60
N PRO A 492 -2.92 47.85 -3.23
CA PRO A 492 -3.74 48.81 -3.98
C PRO A 492 -3.41 48.88 -5.48
N ALA A 493 -2.13 48.82 -5.83
CA ALA A 493 -1.65 48.83 -7.23
C ALA A 493 -2.09 47.61 -8.06
N ASP A 494 -2.50 46.51 -7.42
CA ASP A 494 -2.96 45.30 -8.10
C ASP A 494 -4.49 45.21 -8.23
N ARG A 495 -5.25 46.17 -7.67
CA ARG A 495 -6.73 46.19 -7.77
C ARG A 495 -7.22 46.21 -9.22
N SER A 496 -6.47 46.87 -10.12
CA SER A 496 -6.74 46.88 -11.55
C SER A 496 -6.60 45.50 -12.22
N ASN A 497 -5.89 44.56 -11.59
CA ASN A 497 -5.71 43.19 -12.08
C ASN A 497 -6.59 42.17 -11.32
N ALA A 498 -7.43 42.64 -10.40
CA ALA A 498 -8.33 41.82 -9.56
C ALA A 498 -9.79 42.28 -9.68
N VAL A 499 -10.22 42.59 -10.91
CA VAL A 499 -11.60 42.93 -11.22
C VAL A 499 -12.35 41.65 -11.58
N LEU A 500 -13.49 41.38 -10.95
CA LEU A 500 -14.31 40.20 -11.17
C LEU A 500 -15.50 40.53 -12.08
N GLY A 501 -15.68 39.78 -13.16
CA GLY A 501 -16.88 39.82 -14.00
C GLY A 501 -17.88 38.76 -13.55
N VAL A 502 -19.09 39.18 -13.21
CA VAL A 502 -20.16 38.31 -12.68
C VAL A 502 -21.44 38.53 -13.48
N LEU A 503 -22.12 37.44 -13.84
CA LEU A 503 -23.42 37.50 -14.52
C LEU A 503 -24.50 37.93 -13.53
N GLU A 504 -25.25 38.96 -13.89
CA GLU A 504 -26.45 39.38 -13.18
C GLU A 504 -27.63 38.49 -13.61
N PRO A 505 -28.28 37.78 -12.67
CA PRO A 505 -29.30 36.79 -13.01
C PRO A 505 -30.62 37.40 -13.49
N THR A 506 -30.89 38.68 -13.20
CA THR A 506 -32.16 39.35 -13.51
C THR A 506 -32.24 39.81 -14.97
N ASP A 507 -31.16 40.38 -15.51
CA ASP A 507 -31.14 40.94 -16.88
C ASP A 507 -30.11 40.24 -17.80
N GLY A 508 -29.30 39.33 -17.27
CA GLY A 508 -28.29 38.58 -18.02
C GLY A 508 -27.07 39.41 -18.42
N THR A 509 -26.89 40.60 -17.85
CA THR A 509 -25.73 41.45 -18.11
C THR A 509 -24.54 41.07 -17.24
N VAL A 510 -23.33 41.53 -17.61
CA VAL A 510 -22.12 41.30 -16.82
C VAL A 510 -21.79 42.54 -16.01
N SER A 511 -21.89 42.41 -14.70
CA SER A 511 -21.51 43.45 -13.73
C SER A 511 -20.10 43.19 -13.19
N PHE A 512 -19.36 44.26 -12.92
CA PHE A 512 -17.98 44.19 -12.46
C PHE A 512 -17.83 44.53 -10.98
N PHE A 513 -16.87 43.86 -10.32
CA PHE A 513 -16.57 44.04 -8.91
C PHE A 513 -15.06 44.16 -8.71
N VAL A 514 -14.61 45.18 -8.00
CA VAL A 514 -13.17 45.37 -7.67
C VAL A 514 -12.88 44.65 -6.36
N SER A 515 -11.87 43.78 -6.33
CA SER A 515 -11.45 43.11 -5.10
C SER A 515 -10.47 43.96 -4.29
N HIS A 516 -10.72 44.08 -2.98
CA HIS A 516 -9.83 44.76 -2.04
C HIS A 516 -9.03 43.81 -1.15
N VAL A 517 -9.43 42.54 -1.13
CA VAL A 517 -8.81 41.45 -0.38
C VAL A 517 -8.14 40.47 -1.35
N LEU A 518 -7.34 39.54 -0.85
CA LEU A 518 -6.73 38.53 -1.70
C LEU A 518 -7.81 37.68 -2.42
N PRO A 519 -7.82 37.64 -3.78
CA PRO A 519 -8.82 36.88 -4.53
C PRO A 519 -8.49 35.38 -4.54
N PHE A 520 -9.53 34.55 -4.62
CA PHE A 520 -9.37 33.10 -4.60
C PHE A 520 -9.11 32.59 -6.02
N GLY A 521 -7.85 32.27 -6.33
CA GLY A 521 -7.42 31.84 -7.67
C GLY A 521 -6.11 32.50 -8.15
N ALA A 522 -5.60 33.48 -7.42
CA ALA A 522 -4.34 34.14 -7.72
C ALA A 522 -3.13 33.38 -7.12
N THR A 523 -2.11 33.09 -7.93
CA THR A 523 -0.87 32.45 -7.46
C THR A 523 -0.18 33.27 -6.37
N GLY A 524 -0.12 34.60 -6.51
CA GLY A 524 0.47 35.49 -5.51
C GLY A 524 -0.32 35.54 -4.20
N ALA A 525 -1.65 35.40 -4.25
CA ALA A 525 -2.49 35.31 -3.06
C ALA A 525 -2.18 34.05 -2.24
N VAL A 526 -1.97 32.92 -2.92
CA VAL A 526 -1.59 31.64 -2.30
C VAL A 526 -0.24 31.76 -1.58
N MET A 527 0.75 32.39 -2.20
CA MET A 527 2.04 32.65 -1.56
C MET A 527 1.89 33.58 -0.35
N GLY A 528 1.23 34.73 -0.53
CA GLY A 528 1.05 35.75 0.52
C GLY A 528 0.33 35.21 1.75
N PHE A 529 -0.75 34.45 1.56
CA PHE A 529 -1.49 33.84 2.66
C PHE A 529 -0.66 32.79 3.42
N ASN A 530 0.10 31.94 2.72
CA ASN A 530 0.88 30.91 3.39
C ASN A 530 2.08 31.47 4.18
N ARG A 531 2.63 32.63 3.80
CA ARG A 531 3.60 33.36 4.64
C ARG A 531 2.98 33.72 6.00
N LEU A 532 1.74 34.18 6.04
CA LEU A 532 1.00 34.42 7.28
C LEU A 532 0.75 33.11 8.04
N ALA A 533 0.18 32.10 7.37
CA ALA A 533 -0.21 30.85 8.01
C ALA A 533 0.99 30.13 8.67
N ARG A 534 2.15 30.14 8.01
CA ARG A 534 3.43 29.64 8.55
C ARG A 534 3.89 30.47 9.76
N GLY A 535 3.79 31.79 9.69
CA GLY A 535 4.07 32.68 10.84
C GLY A 535 3.19 32.37 12.06
N LEU A 536 1.87 32.19 11.85
CA LEU A 536 0.96 31.78 12.93
C LEU A 536 1.34 30.42 13.53
N ARG A 537 1.70 29.45 12.69
CA ARG A 537 2.18 28.15 13.15
C ARG A 537 3.44 28.29 14.01
N GLU A 538 4.44 29.04 13.57
CA GLU A 538 5.69 29.22 14.33
C GLU A 538 5.46 29.91 15.68
N VAL A 539 4.54 30.88 15.75
CA VAL A 539 4.12 31.47 17.03
C VAL A 539 3.49 30.41 17.94
N LEU A 540 2.55 29.62 17.44
CA LEU A 540 1.92 28.56 18.24
C LEU A 540 2.92 27.48 18.68
N GLN A 541 3.82 27.04 17.79
CA GLN A 541 4.81 26.00 18.09
C GLN A 541 5.90 26.48 19.05
N ARG A 542 6.56 27.60 18.75
CA ARG A 542 7.73 28.07 19.52
C ARG A 542 7.33 28.87 20.75
N TYR A 543 6.41 29.83 20.59
CA TYR A 543 6.00 30.69 21.69
C TYR A 543 5.01 30.00 22.64
N PHE A 544 4.11 29.12 22.18
CA PHE A 544 3.16 28.42 23.06
C PHE A 544 3.50 26.93 23.30
N MET A 545 4.57 26.41 22.70
CA MET A 545 4.96 25.00 22.83
C MET A 545 3.84 24.05 22.40
N LEU A 546 3.09 24.39 21.35
CA LEU A 546 1.96 23.61 20.83
C LEU A 546 2.39 22.74 19.63
N PRO A 547 2.18 21.41 19.64
CA PRO A 547 2.39 20.55 18.48
C PRO A 547 1.26 20.73 17.45
N VAL A 548 1.36 21.79 16.67
CA VAL A 548 0.38 22.17 15.64
C VAL A 548 1.02 22.15 14.25
N VAL A 549 0.30 21.65 13.26
CA VAL A 549 0.66 21.69 11.84
C VAL A 549 -0.21 22.75 11.14
N ASN A 550 0.20 23.22 9.97
CA ASN A 550 -0.66 24.04 9.12
C ASN A 550 -0.69 23.51 7.68
N TYR A 551 -1.89 23.42 7.11
CA TYR A 551 -2.11 23.22 5.67
C TYR A 551 -3.06 24.31 5.19
N PHE A 552 -2.52 25.33 4.53
CA PHE A 552 -3.28 26.57 4.26
C PHE A 552 -3.97 27.11 5.54
N ASP A 553 -5.30 27.09 5.56
CA ASP A 553 -6.18 27.59 6.61
C ASP A 553 -6.54 26.56 7.68
N ASP A 554 -6.21 25.29 7.46
CA ASP A 554 -6.37 24.20 8.41
C ASP A 554 -5.16 24.13 9.37
N PHE A 555 -5.43 24.14 10.68
CA PHE A 555 -4.43 23.98 11.73
C PHE A 555 -4.72 22.74 12.60
N PRO A 556 -4.33 21.54 12.15
CA PRO A 556 -4.43 20.34 12.94
C PRO A 556 -3.41 20.33 14.08
N HIS A 557 -3.87 20.00 15.29
CA HIS A 557 -3.03 19.81 16.47
C HIS A 557 -3.27 18.45 17.11
N VAL A 558 -2.23 17.90 17.71
CA VAL A 558 -2.25 16.64 18.46
C VAL A 558 -1.52 16.86 19.79
N ASP A 559 -2.15 16.49 20.89
CA ASP A 559 -1.59 16.65 22.23
C ASP A 559 -2.00 15.48 23.14
N VAL A 560 -1.38 15.38 24.31
CA VAL A 560 -1.74 14.38 25.32
C VAL A 560 -3.17 14.62 25.81
N ALA A 561 -3.94 13.54 26.03
CA ALA A 561 -5.36 13.63 26.36
C ALA A 561 -5.71 14.59 27.53
N PRO A 562 -4.92 14.68 28.63
CA PRO A 562 -5.19 15.62 29.72
C PRO A 562 -5.00 17.09 29.35
N LEU A 563 -4.20 17.38 28.33
CA LEU A 563 -3.81 18.73 27.92
C LEU A 563 -4.56 19.22 26.68
N ALA A 564 -5.04 18.32 25.81
CA ALA A 564 -5.60 18.64 24.50
C ALA A 564 -6.69 19.73 24.51
N VAL A 565 -7.67 19.64 25.42
CA VAL A 565 -8.74 20.67 25.53
C VAL A 565 -8.15 22.01 25.96
N LYS A 566 -7.22 22.01 26.94
CA LYS A 566 -6.55 23.22 27.41
C LYS A 566 -5.70 23.84 26.29
N SER A 567 -5.04 23.02 25.47
CA SER A 567 -4.25 23.44 24.30
C SER A 567 -5.10 24.13 23.25
N GLN A 568 -6.27 23.57 22.92
CA GLN A 568 -7.22 24.21 22.00
C GLN A 568 -7.63 25.60 22.50
N VAL A 569 -7.99 25.74 23.79
CA VAL A 569 -8.38 27.04 24.35
C VAL A 569 -7.25 28.07 24.30
N ILE A 570 -6.00 27.66 24.56
CA ILE A 570 -4.82 28.55 24.46
C ILE A 570 -4.63 29.01 23.02
N MET A 571 -4.71 28.08 22.06
CA MET A 571 -4.54 28.36 20.63
C MET A 571 -5.61 29.36 20.12
N GLU A 572 -6.89 29.10 20.41
CA GLU A 572 -8.00 29.99 20.05
C GLU A 572 -7.84 31.37 20.71
N SER A 573 -7.46 31.40 21.99
CA SER A 573 -7.26 32.67 22.72
C SER A 573 -6.08 33.48 22.18
N ALA A 574 -4.98 32.83 21.82
CA ALA A 574 -3.81 33.49 21.26
C ALA A 574 -4.14 34.16 19.92
N LEU A 575 -4.81 33.44 19.02
CA LEU A 575 -5.22 33.99 17.73
C LEU A 575 -6.24 35.13 17.88
N LYS A 576 -7.17 35.01 18.84
CA LYS A 576 -8.12 36.09 19.15
C LYS A 576 -7.43 37.36 19.65
N VAL A 577 -6.37 37.24 20.46
CA VAL A 577 -5.58 38.38 20.93
C VAL A 577 -4.79 39.03 19.78
N LEU A 578 -4.23 38.22 18.87
CA LEU A 578 -3.57 38.73 17.67
C LEU A 578 -4.56 39.31 16.65
N GLY A 579 -5.86 39.01 16.79
CA GLY A 579 -6.96 39.50 15.97
C GLY A 579 -7.34 38.59 14.79
N TRP A 580 -6.73 37.40 14.65
CA TRP A 580 -7.03 36.46 13.57
C TRP A 580 -8.33 35.70 13.84
N GLN A 581 -9.24 35.70 12.85
CA GLN A 581 -10.57 35.12 13.02
C GLN A 581 -10.57 33.62 12.71
N ILE A 582 -11.21 32.85 13.58
CA ILE A 582 -11.37 31.40 13.47
C ILE A 582 -12.84 31.04 13.25
N ALA A 583 -13.10 29.85 12.71
CA ALA A 583 -14.46 29.36 12.54
C ALA A 583 -15.03 28.86 13.88
N GLU A 584 -16.08 29.51 14.37
CA GLU A 584 -16.68 29.24 15.69
C GLU A 584 -17.99 28.42 15.61
N GLU A 585 -18.44 28.03 14.41
CA GLU A 585 -19.69 27.28 14.28
C GLU A 585 -19.60 25.94 15.03
N PRO A 586 -20.64 25.48 15.77
CA PRO A 586 -20.57 24.26 16.58
C PRO A 586 -20.11 23.02 15.81
N LYS A 587 -20.51 22.89 14.54
CA LYS A 587 -20.09 21.80 13.64
C LYS A 587 -18.60 21.84 13.28
N LYS A 588 -17.98 23.02 13.34
CA LYS A 588 -16.56 23.26 13.09
C LYS A 588 -15.74 23.47 14.37
N ARG A 589 -16.37 23.53 15.54
CA ARG A 589 -15.70 23.69 16.85
C ARG A 589 -15.97 22.50 17.77
N LEU A 590 -15.73 21.29 17.26
CA LEU A 590 -15.76 20.07 18.07
C LEU A 590 -14.56 20.03 19.05
N PRO A 591 -14.72 19.43 20.24
CA PRO A 591 -13.60 19.20 21.16
C PRO A 591 -12.60 18.19 20.57
N PRO A 592 -11.36 18.12 21.09
CA PRO A 592 -10.37 17.14 20.66
C PRO A 592 -10.86 15.73 20.96
N SER A 593 -10.66 14.82 20.00
CA SER A 593 -11.16 13.46 20.04
C SER A 593 -10.06 12.46 19.68
N ASP A 594 -10.31 11.19 20.00
CA ASP A 594 -9.40 10.10 19.66
C ASP A 594 -9.39 9.86 18.14
N SER A 595 -10.48 10.18 17.44
CA SER A 595 -10.56 10.16 15.98
C SER A 595 -11.03 11.50 15.43
N PHE A 596 -10.32 12.06 14.47
CA PHE A 596 -10.62 13.37 13.87
C PHE A 596 -10.29 13.40 12.37
N VAL A 597 -10.95 14.31 11.64
CA VAL A 597 -10.77 14.46 10.19
C VAL A 597 -9.84 15.63 9.89
N VAL A 598 -8.83 15.37 9.05
CA VAL A 598 -7.88 16.34 8.51
C VAL A 598 -7.80 16.14 7.01
N LEU A 599 -8.06 17.19 6.21
CA LEU A 599 -7.95 17.15 4.74
C LEU A 599 -8.75 16.01 4.06
N GLY A 600 -9.88 15.60 4.66
CA GLY A 600 -10.70 14.50 4.16
C GLY A 600 -10.14 13.11 4.46
N VAL A 601 -9.26 12.99 5.46
CA VAL A 601 -8.66 11.76 5.95
C VAL A 601 -8.93 11.63 7.44
N VAL A 602 -9.23 10.43 7.90
CA VAL A 602 -9.47 10.12 9.31
C VAL A 602 -8.14 9.72 9.94
N VAL A 603 -7.70 10.47 10.95
CA VAL A 603 -6.60 10.09 11.84
C VAL A 603 -7.24 9.54 13.11
N ASP A 604 -6.90 8.30 13.47
CA ASP A 604 -7.44 7.55 14.60
C ASP A 604 -6.31 7.19 15.58
N LEU A 605 -6.41 7.78 16.76
CA LEU A 605 -5.49 7.73 17.90
C LEU A 605 -6.08 6.92 19.07
N SER A 606 -7.16 6.16 18.85
CA SER A 606 -7.82 5.34 19.89
C SER A 606 -6.91 4.26 20.49
N GLU A 607 -5.86 3.84 19.78
CA GLU A 607 -4.82 2.91 20.26
C GLU A 607 -3.47 3.61 20.50
N ALA A 608 -3.45 4.94 20.64
CA ALA A 608 -2.19 5.68 20.86
C ALA A 608 -1.55 5.33 22.22
N ASP A 609 -2.34 4.88 23.20
CA ASP A 609 -1.90 4.32 24.47
C ASP A 609 -1.21 2.95 24.35
N LYS A 610 -1.29 2.33 23.16
CA LYS A 610 -0.55 1.12 22.76
C LYS A 610 0.54 1.42 21.73
N GLY A 611 0.82 2.71 21.49
CA GLY A 611 1.81 3.15 20.50
C GLY A 611 1.32 3.08 19.05
N VAL A 612 0.00 2.99 18.80
CA VAL A 612 -0.54 2.78 17.45
C VAL A 612 -1.37 3.97 16.97
N CYS A 613 -1.07 4.45 15.76
CA CYS A 613 -1.86 5.44 15.02
C CYS A 613 -2.41 4.79 13.74
N LYS A 614 -3.71 4.98 13.46
CA LYS A 614 -4.36 4.49 12.24
C LYS A 614 -4.78 5.66 11.35
N VAL A 615 -4.61 5.51 10.05
CA VAL A 615 -4.99 6.51 9.05
C VAL A 615 -5.80 5.86 7.95
N ARG A 616 -6.95 6.43 7.61
CA ARG A 616 -7.82 5.91 6.53
C ARG A 616 -8.52 7.03 5.80
N ASP A 617 -8.88 6.78 4.56
CA ASP A 617 -9.79 7.67 3.83
C ASP A 617 -11.13 7.80 4.53
N LYS A 618 -11.78 8.94 4.31
CA LYS A 618 -13.15 9.15 4.76
C LYS A 618 -14.09 8.13 4.08
N PRO A 619 -14.90 7.36 4.81
CA PRO A 619 -15.70 6.28 4.22
C PRO A 619 -16.63 6.72 3.09
N GLU A 620 -17.19 7.94 3.13
CA GLU A 620 -18.08 8.41 2.08
C GLU A 620 -17.37 8.54 0.72
N ARG A 621 -16.05 8.77 0.70
CA ARG A 621 -15.28 8.92 -0.55
C ARG A 621 -15.16 7.60 -1.32
N ALA A 622 -15.00 6.49 -0.61
CA ALA A 622 -14.99 5.15 -1.22
C ALA A 622 -16.36 4.82 -1.82
N SER A 623 -17.44 5.19 -1.14
CA SER A 623 -18.80 5.03 -1.66
C SER A 623 -19.05 5.89 -2.91
N GLU A 624 -18.68 7.18 -2.89
CA GLU A 624 -18.80 8.06 -4.05
C GLU A 624 -18.06 7.53 -5.28
N LEU A 625 -16.84 7.00 -5.11
CA LEU A 625 -16.05 6.43 -6.21
C LEU A 625 -16.70 5.17 -6.79
N ARG A 626 -17.30 4.33 -5.95
CA ARG A 626 -18.04 3.13 -6.39
C ARG A 626 -19.28 3.50 -7.19
N GLU A 627 -20.01 4.53 -6.78
CA GLU A 627 -21.15 5.03 -7.55
C GLU A 627 -20.71 5.50 -8.95
N VAL A 628 -19.62 6.28 -9.04
CA VAL A 628 -19.09 6.73 -10.34
C VAL A 628 -18.65 5.56 -11.22
N ILE A 629 -18.07 4.51 -10.64
CA ILE A 629 -17.67 3.29 -11.38
C ILE A 629 -18.91 2.54 -11.87
N ARG A 630 -19.96 2.39 -11.04
CA ARG A 630 -21.22 1.77 -11.45
C ARG A 630 -21.92 2.56 -12.54
N GLU A 631 -21.92 3.89 -12.46
CA GLU A 631 -22.48 4.80 -13.46
C GLU A 631 -21.74 4.68 -14.81
N ALA A 632 -20.40 4.66 -14.78
CA ALA A 632 -19.59 4.49 -15.99
C ALA A 632 -19.88 3.14 -16.69
N LYS A 633 -20.09 2.08 -15.90
CA LYS A 633 -20.42 0.75 -16.40
C LYS A 633 -21.84 0.68 -16.98
N SER A 634 -22.84 1.25 -16.29
CA SER A 634 -24.22 1.26 -16.78
C SER A 634 -24.38 2.05 -18.07
N MET A 635 -23.63 3.14 -18.23
CA MET A 635 -23.63 3.95 -19.44
C MET A 635 -22.70 3.43 -20.55
N GLY A 636 -21.82 2.46 -20.28
CA GLY A 636 -20.79 1.99 -21.21
C GLY A 636 -19.80 3.08 -21.67
N SER A 637 -19.70 4.18 -20.90
CA SER A 637 -19.06 5.42 -21.32
C SER A 637 -18.23 6.01 -20.17
N PHE A 638 -16.97 6.33 -20.49
CA PHE A 638 -16.00 6.90 -19.55
C PHE A 638 -15.17 8.01 -20.25
N PRO A 639 -15.71 9.24 -20.32
CA PRO A 639 -15.07 10.35 -21.03
C PRO A 639 -13.83 10.89 -20.29
N PRO A 640 -12.89 11.57 -20.98
CA PRO A 640 -11.63 12.03 -20.37
C PRO A 640 -11.82 12.97 -19.17
N SER A 641 -12.87 13.81 -19.18
CA SER A 641 -13.19 14.69 -18.05
C SER A 641 -13.63 13.93 -16.79
N MET A 642 -14.39 12.84 -16.96
CA MET A 642 -14.76 11.95 -15.87
C MET A 642 -13.54 11.16 -15.39
N ALA A 643 -12.72 10.65 -16.32
CA ALA A 643 -11.48 9.95 -15.99
C ALA A 643 -10.50 10.82 -15.21
N ALA A 644 -10.32 12.10 -15.57
CA ALA A 644 -9.48 13.05 -14.84
C ALA A 644 -9.96 13.23 -13.38
N ARG A 645 -11.27 13.34 -13.18
CA ARG A 645 -11.89 13.48 -11.85
C ARG A 645 -11.72 12.20 -11.02
N VAL A 646 -11.96 11.03 -11.61
CA VAL A 646 -11.81 9.73 -10.94
C VAL A 646 -10.35 9.45 -10.61
N TYR A 647 -9.44 9.64 -11.57
CA TYR A 647 -8.00 9.53 -11.36
C TYR A 647 -7.53 10.43 -10.21
N GLY A 648 -7.93 11.71 -10.20
CA GLY A 648 -7.52 12.64 -9.14
C GLY A 648 -7.98 12.18 -7.75
N ARG A 649 -9.20 11.65 -7.62
CA ARG A 649 -9.75 11.12 -6.37
C ARG A 649 -9.09 9.80 -5.95
N LEU A 650 -8.87 8.87 -6.88
CA LEU A 650 -8.19 7.60 -6.60
C LEU A 650 -6.72 7.81 -6.24
N ASN A 651 -6.01 8.69 -6.95
CA ASN A 651 -4.63 9.04 -6.64
C ASN A 651 -4.52 9.73 -5.27
N PHE A 652 -5.54 10.50 -4.87
CA PHE A 652 -5.60 11.04 -3.52
C PHE A 652 -5.80 9.92 -2.47
N ALA A 653 -6.76 9.01 -2.68
CA ALA A 653 -7.07 7.91 -1.75
C ALA A 653 -5.92 6.89 -1.61
N GLU A 654 -5.30 6.50 -2.73
CA GLU A 654 -4.05 5.72 -2.76
C GLU A 654 -3.03 6.32 -1.80
N SER A 655 -2.93 7.63 -1.81
CA SER A 655 -1.99 8.37 -1.00
C SER A 655 -2.42 8.55 0.46
N GLN A 656 -3.39 7.84 1.02
CA GLN A 656 -3.72 7.93 2.46
C GLN A 656 -3.55 6.61 3.22
N CYS A 657 -3.66 5.48 2.54
CA CYS A 657 -3.54 4.15 3.12
C CYS A 657 -2.09 3.60 3.04
N SER A 658 -1.87 2.39 3.55
CA SER A 658 -0.53 1.79 3.63
C SER A 658 -0.01 1.41 2.25
N GLY A 659 1.28 1.66 1.97
CA GLY A 659 1.92 1.24 0.73
C GLY A 659 1.40 1.95 -0.54
N ARG A 660 1.51 1.26 -1.68
CA ARG A 660 1.17 1.73 -3.04
C ARG A 660 0.08 0.88 -3.70
N TRP A 661 -0.87 0.39 -2.89
CA TRP A 661 -1.86 -0.62 -3.26
C TRP A 661 -2.65 -0.30 -4.56
N LEU A 662 -3.20 0.93 -4.74
CA LEU A 662 -3.93 1.30 -5.97
C LEU A 662 -3.05 1.74 -7.14
N ALA A 663 -1.79 2.09 -6.90
CA ALA A 663 -0.97 2.80 -7.88
C ALA A 663 -0.87 2.10 -9.26
N PRO A 664 -0.76 0.75 -9.35
CA PRO A 664 -0.65 0.06 -10.64
C PRO A 664 -1.91 0.21 -11.52
N LEU A 665 -3.07 0.44 -10.90
CA LEU A 665 -4.37 0.56 -11.58
C LEU A 665 -4.65 1.99 -12.07
N LEU A 666 -3.89 2.98 -11.60
CA LEU A 666 -4.12 4.38 -11.95
C LEU A 666 -3.66 4.73 -13.35
N GLU A 667 -2.68 4.01 -13.90
CA GLU A 667 -2.07 4.35 -15.20
C GLU A 667 -3.07 4.23 -16.38
N PRO A 668 -3.88 3.16 -16.53
CA PRO A 668 -4.92 3.11 -17.56
C PRO A 668 -5.93 4.27 -17.47
N ILE A 669 -6.33 4.62 -16.24
CA ILE A 669 -7.29 5.70 -15.97
C ILE A 669 -6.67 7.07 -16.29
N LYS A 670 -5.39 7.25 -15.96
CA LYS A 670 -4.62 8.45 -16.29
C LYS A 670 -4.47 8.60 -17.79
N LEU A 671 -4.08 7.55 -18.51
CA LEU A 671 -3.99 7.58 -19.98
C LEU A 671 -5.33 7.96 -20.59
N ARG A 672 -6.44 7.41 -20.09
CA ARG A 672 -7.79 7.80 -20.49
C ARG A 672 -8.08 9.29 -20.27
N SER A 673 -7.61 9.87 -19.17
CA SER A 673 -7.79 11.29 -18.86
C SER A 673 -7.05 12.24 -19.81
N LEU A 674 -5.97 11.76 -20.45
CA LEU A 674 -5.15 12.52 -21.40
C LEU A 674 -5.65 12.39 -22.85
N MET A 675 -6.63 11.53 -23.12
CA MET A 675 -7.17 11.33 -24.47
C MET A 675 -8.05 12.52 -24.91
N CYS A 676 -8.30 12.60 -26.22
CA CYS A 676 -9.15 13.64 -26.77
C CYS A 676 -10.61 13.50 -26.29
N LYS A 677 -11.31 14.64 -26.16
CA LYS A 677 -12.69 14.74 -25.62
C LYS A 677 -13.74 13.87 -26.34
N TYR A 678 -13.44 13.34 -27.52
CA TYR A 678 -14.33 12.50 -28.32
C TYR A 678 -14.26 11.01 -27.94
N VAL A 679 -13.22 10.58 -27.21
CA VAL A 679 -13.06 9.17 -26.80
C VAL A 679 -13.93 8.88 -25.57
N LYS A 680 -15.14 8.36 -25.80
CA LYS A 680 -16.12 8.11 -24.73
C LYS A 680 -16.27 6.64 -24.35
N LYS A 681 -16.17 5.70 -25.30
CA LYS A 681 -16.47 4.29 -25.06
C LYS A 681 -15.50 3.65 -24.06
N LEU A 682 -16.03 2.90 -23.10
CA LEU A 682 -15.23 2.12 -22.14
C LEU A 682 -14.51 0.97 -22.87
N ASN A 683 -13.23 0.75 -22.58
CA ASN A 683 -12.45 -0.40 -23.07
C ASN A 683 -12.13 -1.36 -21.91
N SER A 684 -11.84 -2.62 -22.24
CA SER A 684 -11.63 -3.70 -21.25
C SER A 684 -10.55 -3.35 -20.23
N GLU A 685 -9.42 -2.79 -20.66
CA GLU A 685 -8.31 -2.43 -19.75
C GLU A 685 -8.72 -1.40 -18.68
N VAL A 686 -9.48 -0.36 -19.06
CA VAL A 686 -9.95 0.64 -18.09
C VAL A 686 -11.09 0.08 -17.24
N GLU A 687 -11.95 -0.76 -17.80
CA GLU A 687 -13.01 -1.43 -17.05
C GLU A 687 -12.43 -2.34 -15.97
N GLU A 688 -11.46 -3.20 -16.31
CA GLU A 688 -10.75 -4.07 -15.36
C GLU A 688 -10.08 -3.24 -14.26
N ALA A 689 -9.37 -2.17 -14.63
CA ALA A 689 -8.73 -1.28 -13.66
C ALA A 689 -9.73 -0.62 -12.70
N LEU A 690 -10.90 -0.19 -13.20
CA LEU A 690 -11.95 0.40 -12.36
C LEU A 690 -12.59 -0.64 -11.44
N VAL A 691 -12.87 -1.85 -11.94
CA VAL A 691 -13.44 -2.94 -11.14
C VAL A 691 -12.47 -3.36 -10.04
N GLN A 692 -11.19 -3.58 -10.37
CA GLN A 692 -10.17 -3.90 -9.38
C GLN A 692 -9.98 -2.76 -8.37
N ALA A 693 -9.96 -1.49 -8.82
CA ALA A 693 -9.85 -0.35 -7.91
C ALA A 693 -11.04 -0.28 -6.92
N ALA A 694 -12.26 -0.62 -7.37
CA ALA A 694 -13.42 -0.69 -6.50
C ALA A 694 -13.31 -1.79 -5.43
N ILE A 695 -12.85 -2.98 -5.81
CA ILE A 695 -12.64 -4.12 -4.89
C ILE A 695 -11.56 -3.77 -3.87
N MET A 696 -10.45 -3.22 -4.35
CA MET A 696 -9.34 -2.83 -3.48
C MET A 696 -9.76 -1.71 -2.51
N LEU A 697 -10.59 -0.74 -2.93
CA LEU A 697 -11.06 0.35 -2.07
C LEU A 697 -11.91 -0.14 -0.89
N GLU A 698 -12.62 -1.25 -1.04
CA GLU A 698 -13.45 -1.83 0.02
C GLU A 698 -12.64 -2.64 1.03
N SER A 699 -11.57 -3.26 0.56
CA SER A 699 -10.66 -4.10 1.35
C SER A 699 -9.44 -3.37 1.87
N ALA A 700 -9.23 -2.09 1.50
CA ALA A 700 -8.07 -1.31 1.89
C ALA A 700 -7.99 -1.17 3.43
N PRO A 701 -7.03 -1.82 4.09
CA PRO A 701 -6.86 -1.68 5.52
C PRO A 701 -6.36 -0.27 5.84
N PRO A 702 -6.73 0.27 7.02
CA PRO A 702 -6.18 1.53 7.48
C PRO A 702 -4.65 1.42 7.58
N ARG A 703 -3.94 2.46 7.16
CA ARG A 703 -2.51 2.59 7.41
C ARG A 703 -2.26 2.58 8.91
N ARG A 704 -1.63 1.52 9.42
CA ARG A 704 -1.33 1.32 10.84
C ARG A 704 0.14 1.59 11.08
N LEU A 705 0.44 2.57 11.92
CA LEU A 705 1.80 2.90 12.34
C LEU A 705 1.96 2.55 13.82
N ASN A 706 2.85 1.61 14.11
CA ASN A 706 3.25 1.28 15.47
C ASN A 706 4.58 1.96 15.79
N ALA A 707 4.54 2.93 16.71
CA ALA A 707 5.66 3.73 17.15
C ALA A 707 6.54 3.05 18.21
N TRP A 708 6.05 1.99 18.86
CA TRP A 708 6.77 1.23 19.90
C TRP A 708 7.32 -0.10 19.39
N ASP A 709 7.08 -0.40 18.12
CA ASP A 709 7.61 -1.60 17.49
C ASP A 709 9.13 -1.53 17.44
N VAL A 710 9.77 -2.57 17.99
CA VAL A 710 11.23 -2.69 18.13
C VAL A 710 11.75 -3.95 17.46
N GLU A 711 10.89 -4.69 16.74
CA GLU A 711 11.33 -5.84 15.96
C GLU A 711 12.30 -5.37 14.84
N PRO A 712 13.51 -5.95 14.73
CA PRO A 712 14.40 -5.66 13.61
C PRO A 712 13.73 -5.94 12.25
N PRO A 713 14.10 -5.23 11.18
CA PRO A 713 13.50 -5.48 9.87
C PRO A 713 13.84 -6.87 9.34
N CYS A 714 12.88 -7.48 8.64
CA CYS A 714 13.12 -8.61 7.76
C CYS A 714 13.91 -8.11 6.55
N ILE A 715 15.11 -8.66 6.34
CA ILE A 715 15.99 -8.30 5.23
C ILE A 715 15.86 -9.34 4.14
N ILE A 716 15.53 -8.92 2.92
CA ILE A 716 15.26 -9.85 1.82
C ILE A 716 16.05 -9.42 0.58
N PHE A 717 16.86 -10.33 0.06
CA PHE A 717 17.54 -10.18 -1.22
C PHE A 717 16.79 -10.96 -2.28
N THR A 718 16.59 -10.37 -3.45
CA THR A 718 15.93 -11.02 -4.59
C THR A 718 16.75 -10.82 -5.85
N ASP A 719 16.71 -11.82 -6.74
CA ASP A 719 17.38 -11.76 -8.04
C ASP A 719 16.68 -12.66 -9.08
N GLY A 720 16.98 -12.44 -10.35
CA GLY A 720 16.45 -13.17 -11.49
C GLY A 720 17.51 -13.34 -12.58
N ALA A 721 17.50 -14.49 -13.24
CA ALA A 721 18.42 -14.82 -14.32
C ALA A 721 17.65 -15.22 -15.60
N TYR A 722 18.26 -14.98 -16.76
CA TYR A 722 17.74 -15.43 -18.05
C TYR A 722 18.90 -15.92 -18.92
N GLU A 723 19.10 -17.23 -18.94
CA GLU A 723 20.24 -17.88 -19.59
C GLU A 723 19.77 -19.04 -20.47
N GLY A 724 20.36 -19.20 -21.66
CA GLY A 724 19.98 -20.29 -22.57
C GLY A 724 18.52 -20.29 -23.03
N GLY A 725 17.79 -19.19 -22.87
CA GLY A 725 16.34 -19.10 -23.18
C GLY A 725 15.42 -19.48 -22.03
N VAL A 726 15.99 -19.83 -20.87
CA VAL A 726 15.29 -20.22 -19.64
C VAL A 726 15.34 -19.06 -18.64
N ALA A 727 14.21 -18.75 -18.01
CA ALA A 727 14.13 -17.76 -16.94
C ALA A 727 14.12 -18.47 -15.58
N SER A 728 14.91 -18.00 -14.63
CA SER A 728 14.95 -18.50 -13.26
C SER A 728 15.01 -17.33 -12.27
N CYS A 729 14.62 -17.58 -11.02
CA CYS A 729 14.65 -16.54 -9.99
C CYS A 729 14.88 -17.13 -8.61
N GLY A 730 15.32 -16.30 -7.67
CA GLY A 730 15.65 -16.73 -6.32
C GLY A 730 15.61 -15.59 -5.30
N ALA A 731 15.60 -15.99 -4.03
CA ALA A 731 15.63 -15.06 -2.91
C ALA A 731 16.32 -15.66 -1.69
N VAL A 732 16.88 -14.77 -0.86
CA VAL A 732 17.43 -15.08 0.46
C VAL A 732 16.81 -14.13 1.49
N MET A 733 16.19 -14.68 2.53
CA MET A 733 15.42 -13.96 3.54
C MET A 733 16.03 -14.14 4.93
N PHE A 734 16.29 -13.02 5.61
CA PHE A 734 16.72 -12.97 6.99
C PHE A 734 15.59 -12.36 7.83
N SER A 735 14.96 -13.17 8.67
CA SER A 735 13.86 -12.72 9.53
C SER A 735 14.24 -12.90 11.00
N PRO A 736 13.92 -11.96 11.89
CA PRO A 736 14.05 -12.18 13.34
C PRO A 736 13.11 -13.26 13.87
N ARG A 737 12.13 -13.69 13.05
CA ARG A 737 11.13 -14.72 13.39
C ARG A 737 11.62 -16.14 13.10
N THR A 738 12.78 -16.30 12.47
CA THR A 738 13.35 -17.60 12.12
C THR A 738 14.76 -17.73 12.68
N ALA A 739 15.13 -18.94 13.13
CA ALA A 739 16.46 -19.18 13.68
C ALA A 739 17.56 -19.19 12.61
N LYS A 740 17.21 -19.58 11.38
CA LYS A 740 18.09 -19.59 10.20
C LYS A 740 17.51 -18.72 9.09
N PRO A 741 18.36 -18.16 8.22
CA PRO A 741 17.93 -17.58 6.94
C PRO A 741 17.18 -18.62 6.10
N ILE A 742 16.29 -18.14 5.25
CA ILE A 742 15.51 -18.98 4.34
C ILE A 742 15.90 -18.62 2.90
N ALA A 743 16.13 -19.61 2.06
CA ALA A 743 16.41 -19.41 0.64
C ALA A 743 15.54 -20.29 -0.24
N PHE A 744 15.15 -19.76 -1.40
CA PHE A 744 14.48 -20.52 -2.46
C PHE A 744 14.98 -20.05 -3.83
N GLY A 745 14.87 -20.93 -4.81
CA GLY A 745 15.23 -20.67 -6.21
C GLY A 745 14.55 -21.69 -7.10
N PHE A 746 14.03 -21.25 -8.25
CA PHE A 746 13.31 -22.10 -9.17
C PHE A 746 13.37 -21.60 -10.62
N GLU A 747 13.19 -22.54 -11.55
CA GLU A 747 12.98 -22.24 -12.96
C GLU A 747 11.53 -21.78 -13.18
N VAL A 748 11.35 -20.66 -13.87
CA VAL A 748 10.03 -20.13 -14.19
C VAL A 748 9.39 -21.01 -15.27
N PRO A 749 8.18 -21.55 -15.05
CA PRO A 749 7.51 -22.40 -16.03
C PRO A 749 7.40 -21.75 -17.42
N GLY A 750 7.69 -22.53 -18.47
CA GLY A 750 7.71 -22.06 -19.85
C GLY A 750 6.44 -21.31 -20.28
N ALA A 751 5.26 -21.82 -19.90
CA ALA A 751 3.97 -21.18 -20.20
C ALA A 751 3.85 -19.75 -19.65
N ILE A 752 4.45 -19.46 -18.48
CA ILE A 752 4.47 -18.11 -17.90
C ILE A 752 5.42 -17.22 -18.69
N THR A 753 6.61 -17.74 -19.04
CA THR A 753 7.58 -16.98 -19.84
C THR A 753 7.07 -16.67 -21.25
N ASP A 754 6.32 -17.59 -21.87
CA ASP A 754 5.68 -17.41 -23.17
C ASP A 754 4.57 -16.37 -23.10
N GLN A 755 3.79 -16.37 -22.01
CA GLN A 755 2.81 -15.32 -21.76
C GLN A 755 3.48 -13.94 -21.63
N TRP A 756 4.61 -13.81 -20.93
CA TRP A 756 5.34 -12.55 -20.86
C TRP A 756 5.83 -12.08 -22.24
N LYS A 757 6.39 -13.00 -23.04
CA LYS A 757 6.84 -12.73 -24.42
C LYS A 757 5.68 -12.33 -25.35
N SER A 758 4.45 -12.78 -25.08
CA SER A 758 3.27 -12.43 -25.89
C SER A 758 2.93 -10.92 -25.88
N PHE A 759 3.38 -10.18 -24.87
CA PHE A 759 3.09 -8.75 -24.72
C PHE A 759 4.13 -7.83 -25.42
N GLY A 760 5.19 -8.36 -26.05
CA GLY A 760 6.15 -7.56 -26.85
C GLY A 760 7.57 -8.15 -27.00
N HIS A 761 8.49 -7.39 -27.60
CA HIS A 761 9.93 -7.75 -27.77
C HIS A 761 10.79 -7.52 -26.50
N GLU A 762 10.19 -7.56 -25.30
CA GLU A 762 10.88 -7.25 -24.03
C GLU A 762 11.72 -8.44 -23.54
N GLN A 763 12.90 -8.17 -22.97
CA GLN A 763 13.67 -9.19 -22.25
C GLN A 763 12.94 -9.56 -20.95
N VAL A 764 12.80 -10.86 -20.67
CA VAL A 764 12.03 -11.36 -19.53
C VAL A 764 12.73 -11.26 -18.17
N ILE A 765 13.97 -10.72 -18.15
CA ILE A 765 14.80 -10.63 -16.95
C ILE A 765 14.15 -9.78 -15.84
N ALA A 766 13.53 -8.66 -16.21
CA ALA A 766 12.85 -7.79 -15.24
C ALA A 766 11.65 -8.50 -14.60
N GLN A 767 10.95 -9.35 -15.35
CA GLN A 767 9.84 -10.16 -14.85
C GLN A 767 10.34 -11.27 -13.91
N ALA A 768 11.45 -11.93 -14.27
CA ALA A 768 12.10 -12.92 -13.42
C ALA A 768 12.54 -12.33 -12.08
N GLU A 769 13.08 -11.12 -12.06
CA GLU A 769 13.45 -10.42 -10.82
C GLU A 769 12.26 -9.93 -9.99
N MET A 770 11.12 -9.62 -10.62
CA MET A 770 9.89 -9.22 -9.90
C MET A 770 9.17 -10.38 -9.24
N LEU A 771 9.20 -11.56 -9.86
CA LEU A 771 8.47 -12.74 -9.42
C LEU A 771 8.79 -13.19 -7.98
N PRO A 772 10.06 -13.28 -7.51
CA PRO A 772 10.34 -13.71 -6.14
C PRO A 772 9.69 -12.80 -5.10
N ILE A 773 9.58 -11.49 -5.36
CA ILE A 773 8.92 -10.55 -4.45
C ILE A 773 7.42 -10.88 -4.32
N VAL A 774 6.76 -11.25 -5.42
CA VAL A 774 5.35 -11.67 -5.41
C VAL A 774 5.19 -12.97 -4.61
N VAL A 775 6.07 -13.96 -4.85
CA VAL A 775 6.06 -15.24 -4.15
C VAL A 775 6.26 -15.05 -2.64
N ILE A 776 7.22 -14.22 -2.24
CA ILE A 776 7.50 -13.88 -0.85
C ILE A 776 6.25 -13.30 -0.17
N LYS A 777 5.64 -12.28 -0.78
CA LYS A 777 4.47 -11.62 -0.19
C LYS A 777 3.26 -12.53 -0.12
N ARG A 778 3.15 -13.53 -0.99
CA ARG A 778 2.02 -14.45 -1.01
C ARG A 778 2.19 -15.65 -0.08
N GLN A 779 3.36 -16.28 -0.06
CA GLN A 779 3.57 -17.56 0.62
C GLN A 779 4.24 -17.41 2.00
N PHE A 780 4.97 -16.31 2.24
CA PHE A 780 5.74 -16.10 3.47
C PHE A 780 5.10 -15.05 4.38
N VAL A 781 3.76 -15.02 4.45
CA VAL A 781 2.98 -14.06 5.26
C VAL A 781 3.39 -14.08 6.73
N ASN A 782 3.75 -15.24 7.29
CA ASN A 782 4.23 -15.34 8.67
C ASN A 782 5.52 -14.54 8.93
N LEU A 783 6.36 -14.35 7.90
CA LEU A 783 7.62 -13.61 7.98
C LEU A 783 7.43 -12.12 7.71
N VAL A 784 6.63 -11.77 6.70
CA VAL A 784 6.48 -10.37 6.24
C VAL A 784 5.23 -9.67 6.77
N GLY A 785 4.28 -10.42 7.32
CA GLY A 785 3.01 -9.92 7.84
C GLY A 785 3.22 -9.01 9.06
N SER A 786 2.69 -7.80 8.98
CA SER A 786 2.88 -6.71 9.96
C SER A 786 4.35 -6.41 10.30
N ALA A 787 5.31 -6.89 9.50
CA ALA A 787 6.73 -6.71 9.74
C ALA A 787 7.26 -5.47 9.02
N ARG A 788 8.38 -4.95 9.52
CA ARG A 788 9.26 -4.05 8.76
C ARG A 788 10.05 -4.90 7.76
N VAL A 789 10.04 -4.55 6.48
CA VAL A 789 10.70 -5.37 5.45
C VAL A 789 11.54 -4.51 4.54
N ILE A 790 12.81 -4.88 4.32
CA ILE A 790 13.70 -4.22 3.37
C ILE A 790 14.03 -5.21 2.25
N PHE A 791 13.57 -4.89 1.04
CA PHE A 791 13.90 -5.62 -0.19
C PHE A 791 15.14 -5.01 -0.84
N PHE A 792 16.16 -5.83 -1.06
CA PHE A 792 17.35 -5.52 -1.82
C PHE A 792 17.24 -6.12 -3.22
N ILE A 793 17.22 -5.23 -4.22
CA ILE A 793 17.03 -5.53 -5.64
C ILE A 793 18.19 -4.89 -6.40
N ASP A 794 18.77 -5.59 -7.36
CA ASP A 794 19.89 -5.07 -8.14
C ASP A 794 19.45 -4.43 -9.48
N ASN A 795 18.25 -4.72 -10.00
CA ASN A 795 17.69 -3.98 -11.12
C ASN A 795 16.98 -2.70 -10.69
N GLU A 796 17.53 -1.59 -11.15
CA GLU A 796 17.01 -0.26 -10.86
C GLU A 796 15.60 -0.06 -11.42
N GLY A 797 15.27 -0.67 -12.57
CA GLY A 797 13.95 -0.59 -13.19
C GLY A 797 12.88 -1.31 -12.35
N VAL A 798 13.20 -2.51 -11.85
CA VAL A 798 12.32 -3.28 -10.96
C VAL A 798 12.14 -2.56 -9.63
N LYS A 799 13.23 -2.11 -9.01
CA LYS A 799 13.19 -1.32 -7.78
C LYS A 799 12.30 -0.08 -7.92
N GLU A 800 12.51 0.75 -8.95
CA GLU A 800 11.70 1.95 -9.16
C GLU A 800 10.22 1.63 -9.47
N ALA A 801 9.93 0.48 -10.09
CA ALA A 801 8.55 0.02 -10.29
C ALA A 801 7.85 -0.24 -8.94
N PHE A 802 8.52 -0.92 -8.00
CA PHE A 802 8.00 -1.15 -6.65
C PHE A 802 7.91 0.12 -5.79
N VAL A 803 8.90 1.02 -5.88
CA VAL A 803 8.87 2.32 -5.17
C VAL A 803 7.75 3.22 -5.67
N SER A 804 7.56 3.30 -6.99
CA SER A 804 6.53 4.15 -7.59
C SER A 804 5.13 3.53 -7.52
N GLY A 805 5.06 2.19 -7.47
CA GLY A 805 3.84 1.41 -7.65
C GLY A 805 3.34 1.42 -9.09
N THR A 806 4.19 1.75 -10.08
CA THR A 806 3.78 1.87 -11.49
C THR A 806 4.82 1.28 -12.43
N THR A 807 4.39 0.70 -13.55
CA THR A 807 5.28 0.20 -14.60
C THR A 807 4.67 0.42 -15.99
N LYS A 808 5.54 0.60 -17.00
CA LYS A 808 5.13 0.69 -18.41
C LYS A 808 4.90 -0.70 -19.02
N SER A 809 5.57 -1.74 -18.53
CA SER A 809 5.43 -3.11 -19.06
C SER A 809 4.11 -3.72 -18.59
N VAL A 810 3.30 -4.19 -19.55
CA VAL A 810 2.01 -4.83 -19.27
C VAL A 810 2.21 -6.16 -18.53
N ALA A 811 3.22 -6.94 -18.90
CA ALA A 811 3.58 -8.20 -18.25
C ALA A 811 3.93 -7.98 -16.77
N SER A 812 4.76 -6.98 -16.48
CA SER A 812 5.15 -6.63 -15.10
C SER A 812 4.01 -6.04 -14.28
N ARG A 813 3.02 -5.39 -14.92
CA ARG A 813 1.93 -4.70 -14.22
C ARG A 813 1.07 -5.67 -13.40
N LYS A 814 0.78 -6.86 -13.92
CA LYS A 814 -0.01 -7.88 -13.21
C LYS A 814 0.68 -8.35 -11.93
N MET A 815 1.99 -8.61 -11.99
CA MET A 815 2.80 -8.96 -10.82
C MET A 815 2.87 -7.82 -9.80
N LEU A 816 2.97 -6.58 -10.29
CA LEU A 816 2.97 -5.41 -9.42
C LEU A 816 1.62 -5.22 -8.71
N VAL A 817 0.49 -5.43 -9.41
CA VAL A 817 -0.85 -5.43 -8.79
C VAL A 817 -0.93 -6.47 -7.67
N GLU A 818 -0.55 -7.72 -7.95
CA GLU A 818 -0.58 -8.81 -6.95
C GLU A 818 0.31 -8.46 -5.74
N ALA A 819 1.56 -8.04 -5.95
CA ALA A 819 2.44 -7.67 -4.85
C ALA A 819 1.89 -6.53 -3.99
N MET A 820 1.32 -5.50 -4.63
CA MET A 820 0.76 -4.33 -3.94
C MET A 820 -0.54 -4.66 -3.19
N MET A 821 -1.35 -5.60 -3.71
CA MET A 821 -2.49 -6.17 -3.00
C MET A 821 -2.04 -6.95 -1.76
N ARG A 822 -1.03 -7.83 -1.89
CA ARG A 822 -0.51 -8.60 -0.74
C ARG A 822 0.13 -7.73 0.33
N ASP A 823 0.80 -6.64 -0.03
CA ASP A 823 1.31 -5.68 0.96
C ASP A 823 0.18 -5.06 1.78
N SER A 824 -0.93 -4.75 1.12
CA SER A 824 -2.15 -4.26 1.75
C SER A 824 -2.70 -5.32 2.73
N GLU A 825 -2.98 -6.53 2.25
CA GLU A 825 -3.56 -7.63 3.05
C GLU A 825 -2.68 -8.04 4.25
N ASN A 826 -1.38 -8.15 4.03
CA ASN A 826 -0.42 -8.56 5.05
C ASN A 826 -0.09 -7.44 6.05
N ASN A 827 -0.50 -6.20 5.77
CA ASN A 827 -0.04 -4.99 6.47
C ASN A 827 1.50 -4.89 6.54
N SER A 828 2.20 -5.35 5.50
CA SER A 828 3.66 -5.31 5.48
C SER A 828 4.14 -3.86 5.24
N LEU A 829 5.20 -3.45 5.93
CA LEU A 829 5.83 -2.15 5.71
C LEU A 829 7.11 -2.36 4.91
N SER A 830 6.93 -2.52 3.60
CA SER A 830 8.02 -2.80 2.65
C SER A 830 8.78 -1.53 2.24
N TRP A 831 10.10 -1.61 2.26
CA TRP A 831 11.04 -0.63 1.72
C TRP A 831 11.89 -1.27 0.62
N TYR A 832 11.97 -0.65 -0.55
CA TYR A 832 12.72 -1.19 -1.68
C TYR A 832 14.03 -0.42 -1.88
N ALA A 833 15.15 -1.12 -1.81
CA ALA A 833 16.50 -0.58 -1.86
C ALA A 833 17.36 -1.27 -2.92
N ARG A 834 18.41 -0.57 -3.35
CA ARG A 834 19.37 -1.07 -4.35
C ARG A 834 20.48 -1.88 -3.67
N VAL A 835 20.86 -3.03 -4.24
CA VAL A 835 22.09 -3.79 -3.89
C VAL A 835 22.96 -3.99 -5.13
N PRO A 836 24.28 -3.68 -5.12
CA PRO A 836 25.21 -4.00 -6.22
C PRO A 836 25.11 -5.46 -6.64
N SER A 837 25.00 -5.75 -7.95
CA SER A 837 24.86 -7.12 -8.44
C SER A 837 25.99 -8.04 -7.95
N PRO A 838 27.28 -7.63 -7.94
CA PRO A 838 28.36 -8.46 -7.37
C PRO A 838 28.26 -8.70 -5.86
N SER A 839 27.35 -8.00 -5.17
CA SER A 839 27.14 -8.07 -3.72
C SER A 839 25.77 -8.63 -3.35
N ASN A 840 24.98 -9.08 -4.34
CA ASN A 840 23.64 -9.62 -4.14
C ASN A 840 23.71 -11.12 -3.80
N VAL A 841 23.45 -11.48 -2.55
CA VAL A 841 23.46 -12.88 -2.10
C VAL A 841 22.35 -13.74 -2.73
N ALA A 842 21.38 -13.12 -3.40
CA ALA A 842 20.34 -13.84 -4.15
C ALA A 842 20.76 -14.28 -5.56
N ASP A 843 21.93 -13.87 -6.07
CA ASP A 843 22.43 -14.30 -7.40
C ASP A 843 22.70 -15.81 -7.50
N PRO A 844 23.35 -16.49 -6.52
CA PRO A 844 23.47 -17.94 -6.56
C PRO A 844 22.13 -18.70 -6.61
N PRO A 845 21.12 -18.44 -5.74
CA PRO A 845 19.84 -19.14 -5.84
C PRO A 845 19.02 -18.76 -7.07
N SER A 846 19.19 -17.55 -7.65
CA SER A 846 18.52 -17.19 -8.92
C SER A 846 19.03 -18.00 -10.10
N ARG A 847 20.30 -18.42 -10.06
CA ARG A 847 20.97 -19.29 -11.04
C ARG A 847 20.91 -20.78 -10.67
N LEU A 848 20.27 -21.12 -9.56
CA LEU A 848 20.20 -22.48 -9.00
C LEU A 848 21.57 -23.07 -8.61
N GLU A 849 22.56 -22.21 -8.34
CA GLU A 849 23.93 -22.57 -7.96
C GLU A 849 24.06 -22.72 -6.43
N TRP A 850 23.37 -23.72 -5.87
CA TRP A 850 23.26 -23.91 -4.41
C TRP A 850 24.62 -24.10 -3.70
N GLU A 851 25.57 -24.77 -4.35
CA GLU A 851 26.92 -24.99 -3.81
C GLU A 851 27.65 -23.68 -3.50
N LYS A 852 27.40 -22.60 -4.26
CA LYS A 852 27.98 -21.28 -3.99
C LYS A 852 27.33 -20.64 -2.77
N LEU A 853 26.03 -20.84 -2.55
CA LEU A 853 25.32 -20.29 -1.38
C LEU A 853 25.74 -21.00 -0.09
N ASP A 854 25.94 -22.33 -0.16
CA ASP A 854 26.39 -23.17 0.96
C ASP A 854 27.75 -22.74 1.52
N GLN A 855 28.61 -22.14 0.68
CA GLN A 855 29.91 -21.58 1.09
C GLN A 855 29.80 -20.22 1.79
N ILE A 856 28.65 -19.54 1.69
CA ILE A 856 28.46 -18.17 2.19
C ILE A 856 27.71 -18.18 3.52
N ILE A 857 26.61 -18.93 3.62
CA ILE A 857 25.72 -18.96 4.80
C ILE A 857 25.14 -20.36 5.05
N ASP A 858 24.77 -20.62 6.31
CA ASP A 858 23.89 -21.74 6.70
C ASP A 858 22.42 -21.28 6.61
N TYR A 859 21.57 -22.02 5.90
CA TYR A 859 20.19 -21.61 5.60
C TYR A 859 19.23 -22.80 5.50
N LEU A 860 17.93 -22.51 5.50
CA LEU A 860 16.87 -23.46 5.20
C LEU A 860 16.45 -23.28 3.74
N LYS A 861 16.73 -24.29 2.91
CA LYS A 861 16.22 -24.35 1.53
C LYS A 861 14.74 -24.74 1.55
N VAL A 862 13.91 -23.98 0.84
CA VAL A 862 12.47 -24.28 0.71
C VAL A 862 12.07 -24.33 -0.75
N GLU A 863 11.14 -25.25 -1.05
CA GLU A 863 10.46 -25.29 -2.34
C GLU A 863 9.22 -24.41 -2.31
N VAL A 864 9.06 -23.58 -3.34
CA VAL A 864 7.92 -22.70 -3.48
C VAL A 864 6.81 -23.37 -4.29
N ILE A 865 5.56 -23.05 -3.95
CA ILE A 865 4.40 -23.65 -4.62
C ILE A 865 4.06 -22.81 -5.86
N LEU A 866 4.38 -23.31 -7.05
CA LEU A 866 4.21 -22.57 -8.33
C LEU A 866 2.99 -23.02 -9.14
N ASP A 867 2.43 -24.18 -8.80
CA ASP A 867 1.41 -24.83 -9.62
C ASP A 867 -0.01 -24.36 -9.26
N TYR A 868 -0.66 -23.71 -10.22
CA TYR A 868 -2.08 -23.35 -10.15
C TYR A 868 -2.99 -24.59 -10.15
N GLU A 869 -2.52 -25.75 -10.63
CA GLU A 869 -3.30 -27.00 -10.62
C GLU A 869 -3.37 -27.68 -9.25
N LYS A 870 -2.51 -27.26 -8.30
CA LYS A 870 -2.59 -27.63 -6.87
C LYS A 870 -3.58 -26.77 -6.08
N TRP A 871 -4.26 -25.83 -6.73
CA TRP A 871 -5.36 -25.09 -6.12
C TRP A 871 -6.50 -26.05 -5.79
N GLY A 872 -6.98 -25.91 -4.56
CA GLY A 872 -7.90 -26.85 -3.95
C GLY A 872 -7.30 -27.69 -2.83
N LYS A 873 -5.97 -27.78 -2.69
CA LYS A 873 -5.30 -28.49 -1.58
C LYS A 873 -4.86 -27.49 -0.48
N ALA A 874 -5.27 -27.71 0.77
CA ALA A 874 -4.88 -26.88 1.92
C ALA A 874 -4.69 -27.73 3.19
N PHE A 875 -3.98 -27.21 4.18
CA PHE A 875 -3.85 -27.83 5.50
C PHE A 875 -4.75 -27.16 6.53
N VAL A 876 -5.16 -27.92 7.55
CA VAL A 876 -5.86 -27.45 8.74
C VAL A 876 -5.04 -27.88 9.95
N SER A 877 -4.47 -26.90 10.65
CA SER A 877 -3.53 -27.16 11.73
C SER A 877 -4.17 -27.14 13.12
N ASN A 878 -3.45 -27.72 14.08
CA ASN A 878 -3.74 -27.65 15.52
C ASN A 878 -5.18 -28.07 15.87
N ILE A 879 -5.64 -29.12 15.18
CA ILE A 879 -7.00 -29.62 15.22
C ILE A 879 -7.04 -30.99 15.89
N GLY A 880 -8.13 -31.27 16.59
CA GLY A 880 -8.37 -32.58 17.20
C GLY A 880 -9.67 -32.65 17.98
N ALA A 881 -9.88 -33.77 18.67
CA ALA A 881 -11.10 -34.00 19.44
C ALA A 881 -11.15 -33.09 20.68
N LEU A 882 -12.19 -32.26 20.76
CA LEU A 882 -12.47 -31.37 21.89
C LEU A 882 -13.96 -31.37 22.20
N VAL A 883 -14.27 -31.25 23.49
CA VAL A 883 -15.62 -30.96 23.99
C VAL A 883 -15.89 -29.46 23.96
N GLN A 884 -14.88 -28.71 24.41
CA GLN A 884 -14.87 -27.26 24.58
C GLN A 884 -13.41 -26.79 24.68
N PRO A 885 -13.11 -25.49 24.53
CA PRO A 885 -11.76 -24.98 24.65
C PRO A 885 -11.13 -25.30 26.02
N LEU A 886 -9.91 -25.82 26.00
CA LEU A 886 -9.26 -26.42 27.15
C LEU A 886 -7.81 -25.94 27.31
N THR A 887 -7.44 -25.57 28.53
CA THR A 887 -6.05 -25.29 28.91
C THR A 887 -5.41 -26.47 29.65
N LYS A 888 -4.08 -26.52 29.72
CA LYS A 888 -3.35 -27.54 30.50
C LYS A 888 -3.71 -27.55 31.99
N TYR A 889 -3.96 -26.38 32.57
CA TYR A 889 -4.40 -26.29 33.96
C TYR A 889 -5.77 -26.95 34.13
N GLU A 890 -6.75 -26.58 33.31
CA GLU A 890 -8.12 -27.12 33.37
C GLU A 890 -8.17 -28.62 33.09
N TYR A 891 -7.32 -29.11 32.18
CA TYR A 891 -7.13 -30.53 31.90
C TYR A 891 -6.63 -31.27 33.16
N LYS A 892 -5.59 -30.75 33.83
CA LYS A 892 -5.02 -31.37 35.02
C LYS A 892 -5.91 -31.26 36.25
N SER A 893 -6.64 -30.17 36.41
CA SER A 893 -7.54 -29.96 37.54
C SER A 893 -8.92 -30.61 37.37
N GLY A 894 -9.26 -31.07 36.16
CA GLY A 894 -10.55 -31.67 35.86
C GLY A 894 -11.74 -30.69 35.94
N THR A 895 -11.49 -29.39 35.78
CA THR A 895 -12.52 -28.34 35.91
C THR A 895 -13.41 -28.22 34.67
N LYS A 896 -13.01 -28.83 33.55
CA LYS A 896 -13.73 -28.86 32.29
C LYS A 896 -13.80 -30.30 31.77
N SER A 897 -14.95 -30.65 31.17
CA SER A 897 -15.15 -31.95 30.52
C SER A 897 -14.19 -32.16 29.35
N THR A 898 -13.65 -33.37 29.26
CA THR A 898 -12.78 -33.83 28.17
C THR A 898 -13.41 -35.00 27.43
N CYS A 899 -12.82 -35.41 26.31
CA CYS A 899 -13.21 -36.63 25.64
C CYS A 899 -12.98 -37.86 26.54
N VAL A 900 -13.88 -38.84 26.46
CA VAL A 900 -13.71 -40.15 27.09
C VAL A 900 -12.65 -40.93 26.31
N GLY A 901 -11.81 -41.69 27.01
CA GLY A 901 -10.79 -42.52 26.36
C GLY A 901 -9.81 -41.72 25.50
N LEU A 902 -9.33 -40.57 25.99
CA LEU A 902 -8.22 -39.87 25.33
C LEU A 902 -7.04 -40.84 25.13
N PHE A 903 -6.43 -40.78 23.94
CA PHE A 903 -5.34 -41.67 23.52
C PHE A 903 -5.74 -43.14 23.29
N SER A 904 -7.03 -43.47 23.20
CA SER A 904 -7.52 -44.80 22.81
C SER A 904 -7.95 -44.79 21.34
N HIS A 905 -7.45 -45.73 20.53
CA HIS A 905 -7.81 -45.84 19.10
C HIS A 905 -9.32 -45.92 18.89
N SER A 906 -10.03 -46.79 19.63
CA SER A 906 -11.46 -46.99 19.45
C SER A 906 -12.27 -45.74 19.79
N ASP A 907 -11.96 -45.10 20.92
CA ASP A 907 -12.72 -43.94 21.41
C ASP A 907 -12.43 -42.69 20.59
N GLN A 908 -11.17 -42.49 20.19
CA GLN A 908 -10.77 -41.32 19.40
C GLN A 908 -11.16 -41.45 17.93
N THR A 909 -11.17 -42.67 17.37
CA THR A 909 -11.80 -42.93 16.07
C THR A 909 -13.30 -42.59 16.12
N ALA A 910 -14.00 -43.03 17.17
CA ALA A 910 -15.42 -42.69 17.35
C ALA A 910 -15.61 -41.17 17.51
N ALA A 911 -14.72 -40.49 18.24
CA ALA A 911 -14.74 -39.03 18.39
C ALA A 911 -14.58 -38.30 17.04
N ALA A 912 -13.63 -38.71 16.21
CA ALA A 912 -13.40 -38.13 14.89
C ALA A 912 -14.57 -38.38 13.92
N GLN A 913 -15.24 -39.53 14.03
CA GLN A 913 -16.38 -39.86 13.17
C GLN A 913 -17.69 -39.19 13.61
N THR A 914 -17.88 -38.96 14.91
CA THR A 914 -19.15 -38.49 15.48
C THR A 914 -19.13 -37.02 15.88
N LEU A 915 -17.95 -36.42 16.06
CA LEU A 915 -17.74 -35.09 16.67
C LEU A 915 -18.39 -34.97 18.06
N LYS A 916 -18.60 -36.10 18.75
CA LYS A 916 -19.20 -36.16 20.09
C LYS A 916 -18.43 -37.15 20.96
N CYS A 917 -17.40 -36.66 21.64
CA CYS A 917 -16.45 -37.50 22.36
C CYS A 917 -16.73 -37.64 23.88
N GLN A 918 -17.79 -37.02 24.40
CA GLN A 918 -18.16 -37.09 25.83
C GLN A 918 -18.85 -38.39 26.23
N VAL A 919 -19.25 -39.21 25.24
CA VAL A 919 -20.04 -40.42 25.44
C VAL A 919 -19.22 -41.61 24.93
N ALA A 920 -19.13 -42.66 25.74
CA ALA A 920 -18.43 -43.88 25.38
C ALA A 920 -19.24 -44.74 24.37
N GLY A 921 -18.53 -45.47 23.51
CA GLY A 921 -19.11 -46.44 22.57
C GLY A 921 -19.76 -45.85 21.32
N ALA A 922 -20.34 -46.70 20.48
CA ALA A 922 -20.94 -46.34 19.17
C ALA A 922 -22.35 -45.71 19.27
N SER A 923 -22.73 -45.17 20.43
CA SER A 923 -24.07 -44.61 20.66
C SER A 923 -24.34 -43.32 19.85
N PRO A 924 -23.39 -42.39 19.68
CA PRO A 924 -23.58 -41.24 18.81
C PRO A 924 -23.53 -41.61 17.32
N LYS A 925 -24.41 -41.02 16.52
CA LYS A 925 -24.40 -41.14 15.05
C LYS A 925 -23.23 -40.36 14.42
N GLY A 926 -22.87 -40.65 13.17
CA GLY A 926 -21.78 -39.98 12.48
C GLY A 926 -22.13 -38.57 12.02
N VAL A 927 -21.14 -37.69 11.90
CA VAL A 927 -21.36 -36.33 11.39
C VAL A 927 -21.84 -36.35 9.93
N GLY A 928 -21.28 -37.22 9.08
CA GLY A 928 -21.68 -37.39 7.67
C GLY A 928 -23.14 -37.83 7.54
N GLY A 929 -23.54 -38.84 8.31
CA GLY A 929 -24.93 -39.29 8.38
C GLY A 929 -25.89 -38.21 8.88
N ARG A 930 -25.52 -37.46 9.93
CA ARG A 930 -26.36 -36.33 10.41
C ARG A 930 -26.48 -35.21 9.40
N MET A 931 -25.43 -34.89 8.64
CA MET A 931 -25.50 -33.94 7.52
C MET A 931 -26.49 -34.42 6.46
N ALA A 932 -26.42 -35.70 6.07
CA ALA A 932 -27.35 -36.28 5.11
C ALA A 932 -28.80 -36.31 5.62
N ASP A 933 -29.04 -36.53 6.91
CA ASP A 933 -30.38 -36.50 7.53
C ASP A 933 -31.02 -35.11 7.44
N VAL A 934 -30.29 -34.06 7.81
CA VAL A 934 -30.82 -32.68 7.82
C VAL A 934 -30.95 -32.11 6.40
N LEU A 935 -30.10 -32.53 5.46
CA LEU A 935 -30.25 -32.14 4.06
C LEU A 935 -31.42 -32.88 3.39
N GLY A 936 -31.69 -34.13 3.80
CA GLY A 936 -32.78 -34.97 3.31
C GLY A 936 -34.13 -34.71 3.98
N ALA A 937 -35.16 -35.43 3.52
CA ALA A 937 -36.53 -35.34 4.04
C ALA A 937 -36.72 -35.95 5.46
N GLY A 938 -35.63 -36.27 6.16
CA GLY A 938 -35.62 -37.04 7.41
C GLY A 938 -35.85 -36.23 8.68
N SER A 939 -35.72 -34.90 8.63
CA SER A 939 -36.05 -34.00 9.74
C SER A 939 -37.39 -33.32 9.47
N GLN A 940 -38.27 -33.22 10.47
CA GLN A 940 -39.51 -32.42 10.43
C GLN A 940 -39.18 -30.94 10.12
N LYS A 941 -39.00 -30.60 8.83
CA LYS A 941 -38.67 -29.23 8.41
C LYS A 941 -39.94 -28.38 8.40
N PHE A 942 -39.86 -27.24 9.08
CA PHE A 942 -40.85 -26.16 8.96
C PHE A 942 -40.78 -25.53 7.55
N PHE A 943 -41.86 -24.86 7.15
CA PHE A 943 -41.96 -24.17 5.85
C PHE A 943 -40.75 -23.24 5.60
N GLY A 944 -39.99 -23.50 4.53
CA GLY A 944 -38.93 -22.60 4.02
C GLY A 944 -37.53 -23.18 3.84
N CYS A 945 -37.24 -24.40 4.32
CA CYS A 945 -35.92 -25.03 4.14
C CYS A 945 -35.80 -25.79 2.81
N THR A 946 -34.60 -25.79 2.21
CA THR A 946 -34.30 -26.60 1.01
C THR A 946 -34.16 -28.08 1.40
N VAL A 947 -34.79 -28.97 0.62
CA VAL A 947 -34.72 -30.42 0.80
C VAL A 947 -33.98 -31.00 -0.40
N PHE A 948 -32.91 -31.75 -0.13
CA PHE A 948 -32.10 -32.40 -1.14
C PHE A 948 -32.30 -33.91 -1.13
N SER A 949 -32.13 -34.55 -2.29
CA SER A 949 -31.95 -36.01 -2.36
C SER A 949 -30.55 -36.38 -1.87
N THR A 950 -30.44 -37.21 -0.82
CA THR A 950 -29.15 -37.53 -0.16
C THR A 950 -28.83 -39.02 -0.15
N SER A 951 -27.54 -39.35 -0.19
CA SER A 951 -27.05 -40.73 0.01
C SER A 951 -25.71 -40.74 0.77
N SER A 952 -25.45 -41.83 1.51
CA SER A 952 -24.24 -41.97 2.32
C SER A 952 -23.63 -43.36 2.17
N PHE A 953 -22.33 -43.39 1.84
CA PHE A 953 -21.58 -44.59 1.51
C PHE A 953 -20.38 -44.79 2.44
N SER A 954 -20.02 -46.06 2.67
CA SER A 954 -18.75 -46.44 3.26
C SER A 954 -18.06 -47.48 2.35
N LEU A 955 -16.80 -47.20 2.01
CA LEU A 955 -15.99 -48.01 1.09
C LEU A 955 -15.09 -49.01 1.84
N LYS A 956 -15.10 -48.96 3.18
CA LYS A 956 -14.30 -49.83 4.05
C LYS A 956 -15.14 -50.33 5.24
N GLY A 957 -16.03 -51.27 4.98
CA GLY A 957 -16.89 -51.88 6.01
C GLY A 957 -17.88 -50.88 6.64
N LYS A 958 -18.58 -51.30 7.71
CA LYS A 958 -19.55 -50.44 8.40
C LYS A 958 -18.81 -49.37 9.22
N LYS A 959 -19.06 -48.09 8.96
CA LYS A 959 -18.38 -46.96 9.63
C LYS A 959 -19.42 -45.98 10.16
N THR A 960 -19.23 -45.53 11.41
CA THR A 960 -20.18 -44.66 12.10
C THR A 960 -20.35 -43.32 11.40
N TRP A 961 -19.28 -42.77 10.80
CA TRP A 961 -19.31 -41.47 10.09
C TRP A 961 -20.45 -41.38 9.06
N SER A 962 -20.69 -42.44 8.29
CA SER A 962 -21.72 -42.51 7.25
C SER A 962 -23.13 -42.86 7.78
N GLU A 963 -23.28 -43.11 9.08
CA GLU A 963 -24.55 -43.55 9.68
C GLU A 963 -25.29 -42.38 10.35
N GLY A 964 -26.54 -42.14 9.95
CA GLY A 964 -27.43 -41.16 10.58
C GLY A 964 -28.57 -41.79 11.37
N PHE A 965 -29.58 -40.98 11.68
CA PHE A 965 -30.83 -41.36 12.31
C PHE A 965 -31.82 -41.93 11.30
N SER A 966 -31.92 -41.33 10.11
CA SER A 966 -32.87 -41.72 9.06
C SER A 966 -32.17 -42.22 7.80
N VAL A 967 -31.02 -41.64 7.44
CA VAL A 967 -30.19 -42.09 6.33
C VAL A 967 -29.52 -43.43 6.67
N ILE A 968 -29.65 -44.38 5.74
CA ILE A 968 -29.05 -45.71 5.86
C ILE A 968 -27.74 -45.71 5.08
N GLN A 969 -26.64 -46.07 5.75
CA GLN A 969 -25.34 -46.21 5.09
C GLN A 969 -25.36 -47.38 4.10
N GLN A 970 -24.75 -47.19 2.93
CA GLN A 970 -24.55 -48.24 1.94
C GLN A 970 -23.08 -48.67 1.92
N SER A 971 -22.81 -49.97 1.98
CA SER A 971 -21.44 -50.50 1.94
C SER A 971 -21.10 -50.96 0.52
N VAL A 972 -19.98 -50.47 -0.01
CA VAL A 972 -19.42 -50.87 -1.30
C VAL A 972 -18.02 -51.42 -1.05
N ASP A 973 -17.65 -52.54 -1.70
CA ASP A 973 -16.31 -53.11 -1.52
C ASP A 973 -15.26 -52.19 -2.17
N GLY A 974 -14.06 -52.23 -1.62
CA GLY A 974 -12.95 -51.42 -2.06
C GLY A 974 -12.56 -51.67 -3.52
N SER A 975 -12.94 -52.79 -4.15
CA SER A 975 -12.70 -53.06 -5.59
C SER A 975 -13.61 -52.28 -6.55
N GLY A 976 -14.60 -51.53 -6.04
CA GLY A 976 -15.63 -50.90 -6.87
C GLY A 976 -16.67 -51.88 -7.41
N ASP A 977 -16.62 -53.14 -7.00
CA ASP A 977 -17.68 -54.12 -7.22
C ASP A 977 -18.59 -54.16 -6.00
N ILE A 978 -19.89 -54.16 -6.26
CA ILE A 978 -20.87 -54.41 -5.20
C ILE A 978 -21.00 -55.91 -5.06
N ARG A 979 -20.72 -56.42 -3.85
CA ARG A 979 -20.94 -57.83 -3.52
C ARG A 979 -22.43 -58.13 -3.60
N THR A 980 -22.85 -58.65 -4.75
CA THR A 980 -24.21 -59.17 -4.95
C THR A 980 -24.24 -60.64 -4.54
N LEU A 981 -25.45 -61.16 -4.32
CA LEU A 981 -25.63 -62.59 -4.10
C LEU A 981 -25.32 -63.34 -5.39
N GLU A 982 -24.39 -64.29 -5.34
CA GLU A 982 -24.09 -65.16 -6.49
C GLU A 982 -25.37 -65.78 -7.03
N ASN A 983 -25.56 -65.67 -8.35
CA ASN A 983 -26.74 -66.15 -9.06
C ASN A 983 -28.04 -65.55 -8.49
N TYR A 984 -28.03 -64.25 -8.17
CA TYR A 984 -29.18 -63.52 -7.61
C TYR A 984 -30.49 -63.79 -8.36
N VAL A 985 -30.45 -63.81 -9.70
CA VAL A 985 -31.65 -64.07 -10.53
C VAL A 985 -32.29 -65.42 -10.20
N ALA A 986 -31.50 -66.47 -9.96
CA ALA A 986 -32.00 -67.79 -9.57
C ALA A 986 -32.43 -67.87 -8.09
N ARG A 987 -31.80 -67.07 -7.22
CA ARG A 987 -32.06 -67.06 -5.76
C ARG A 987 -33.13 -66.04 -5.33
N ARG A 988 -33.51 -65.11 -6.20
CA ARG A 988 -34.50 -64.06 -5.94
C ARG A 988 -35.83 -64.59 -5.40
N PRO A 989 -36.43 -65.68 -5.93
CA PRO A 989 -37.66 -66.22 -5.37
C PRO A 989 -37.53 -66.72 -3.92
N LEU A 990 -36.38 -67.29 -3.55
CA LEU A 990 -36.10 -67.73 -2.18
C LEU A 990 -35.93 -66.53 -1.24
N ILE A 991 -35.21 -65.50 -1.67
CA ILE A 991 -35.01 -64.26 -0.91
C ILE A 991 -36.33 -63.52 -0.74
N ASP A 992 -37.14 -63.42 -1.79
CA ASP A 992 -38.47 -62.85 -1.74
C ASP A 992 -39.37 -63.61 -0.76
N ASN A 993 -39.27 -64.94 -0.71
CA ASN A 993 -40.05 -65.74 0.24
C ASN A 993 -39.65 -65.46 1.70
N ILE A 994 -38.34 -65.42 1.99
CA ILE A 994 -37.81 -65.15 3.34
C ILE A 994 -38.06 -63.70 3.79
N THR A 995 -38.04 -62.75 2.85
CA THR A 995 -38.19 -61.32 3.15
C THR A 995 -39.65 -60.85 3.19
N LYS A 996 -40.59 -61.64 2.64
CA LYS A 996 -42.04 -61.34 2.60
C LYS A 996 -42.89 -62.19 3.56
N GLU A 997 -42.33 -63.19 4.23
CA GLU A 997 -43.04 -63.96 5.26
C GLU A 997 -43.32 -63.11 6.52
N GLU A 998 -44.57 -63.07 6.96
CA GLU A 998 -44.97 -62.51 8.25
C GLU A 998 -44.63 -63.53 9.36
N LEU A 999 -43.53 -63.30 10.06
CA LEU A 999 -43.01 -64.22 11.09
C LEU A 999 -43.61 -63.98 12.49
N GLY A 1000 -44.58 -63.05 12.63
CA GLY A 1000 -45.31 -62.77 13.86
C GLY A 1000 -44.48 -62.13 14.98
N ASN A 1001 -43.30 -61.60 14.66
CA ASN A 1001 -42.38 -60.94 15.58
C ASN A 1001 -41.86 -59.65 14.93
N ILE A 1002 -42.11 -58.51 15.58
CA ILE A 1002 -41.70 -57.18 15.10
C ILE A 1002 -40.20 -57.07 14.81
N TYR A 1003 -39.34 -57.79 15.55
CA TYR A 1003 -37.90 -57.80 15.29
C TYR A 1003 -37.55 -58.61 14.03
N SER A 1004 -38.20 -59.76 13.84
CA SER A 1004 -38.01 -60.59 12.66
C SER A 1004 -38.58 -59.93 11.40
N GLU A 1005 -39.72 -59.26 11.52
CA GLU A 1005 -40.36 -58.51 10.43
C GLU A 1005 -39.51 -57.32 10.00
N GLU A 1006 -39.01 -56.52 10.96
CA GLU A 1006 -38.14 -55.38 10.64
C GLU A 1006 -36.78 -55.85 10.10
N TYR A 1007 -36.25 -56.97 10.59
CA TYR A 1007 -35.05 -57.60 10.04
C TYR A 1007 -35.27 -58.09 8.61
N SER A 1008 -36.34 -58.84 8.32
CA SER A 1008 -36.69 -59.32 6.98
C SER A 1008 -36.92 -58.19 5.98
N LYS A 1009 -37.60 -57.13 6.41
CA LYS A 1009 -37.83 -55.91 5.61
C LYS A 1009 -36.54 -55.17 5.30
N ASN A 1010 -35.65 -55.00 6.28
CA ASN A 1010 -34.35 -54.35 6.06
C ASN A 1010 -33.43 -55.23 5.21
N LEU A 1011 -33.42 -56.54 5.41
CA LEU A 1011 -32.66 -57.48 4.59
C LEU A 1011 -33.10 -57.43 3.12
N GLY A 1012 -34.41 -57.45 2.84
CA GLY A 1012 -34.94 -57.32 1.48
C GLY A 1012 -34.54 -56.01 0.81
N LYS A 1013 -34.72 -54.87 1.52
CA LYS A 1013 -34.30 -53.55 1.03
C LYS A 1013 -32.80 -53.48 0.76
N MET A 1014 -31.97 -54.08 1.62
CA MET A 1014 -30.51 -54.11 1.44
C MET A 1014 -30.12 -54.92 0.21
N VAL A 1015 -30.72 -56.09 0.01
CA VAL A 1015 -30.44 -56.96 -1.15
C VAL A 1015 -30.88 -56.28 -2.45
N ASP A 1016 -32.07 -55.68 -2.50
CA ASP A 1016 -32.55 -54.97 -3.68
C ASP A 1016 -31.69 -53.74 -4.01
N SER A 1017 -31.36 -52.93 -2.99
CA SER A 1017 -30.53 -51.73 -3.17
C SER A 1017 -29.11 -52.09 -3.66
N ALA A 1018 -28.52 -53.16 -3.12
CA ALA A 1018 -27.20 -53.64 -3.55
C ALA A 1018 -27.22 -54.10 -5.01
N ASN A 1019 -28.24 -54.84 -5.45
CA ASN A 1019 -28.33 -55.30 -6.84
C ASN A 1019 -28.63 -54.17 -7.83
N ILE A 1020 -29.48 -53.20 -7.46
CA ILE A 1020 -29.75 -52.01 -8.30
C ILE A 1020 -28.47 -51.21 -8.50
N LEU A 1021 -27.75 -50.93 -7.41
CA LEU A 1021 -26.51 -50.17 -7.46
C LEU A 1021 -25.41 -50.95 -8.23
N ALA A 1022 -25.35 -52.28 -8.09
CA ALA A 1022 -24.43 -53.12 -8.86
C ALA A 1022 -24.68 -53.03 -10.38
N GLY A 1023 -25.94 -53.10 -10.80
CA GLY A 1023 -26.33 -52.96 -12.21
C GLY A 1023 -26.01 -51.57 -12.77
N GLN A 1024 -26.13 -50.52 -11.93
CA GLN A 1024 -25.80 -49.15 -12.33
C GLN A 1024 -24.29 -48.89 -12.44
N LEU A 1025 -23.47 -49.51 -11.57
CA LEU A 1025 -22.01 -49.33 -11.57
C LEU A 1025 -21.26 -50.21 -12.56
N GLY A 1026 -21.79 -51.40 -12.90
CA GLY A 1026 -21.10 -52.38 -13.76
C GLY A 1026 -20.81 -51.91 -15.19
N ASN A 1027 -21.51 -50.88 -15.68
CA ASN A 1027 -21.33 -50.33 -17.03
C ASN A 1027 -20.57 -48.99 -17.06
N VAL A 1028 -20.07 -48.50 -15.93
CA VAL A 1028 -19.41 -47.19 -15.84
C VAL A 1028 -17.94 -47.33 -16.20
N THR A 1029 -17.51 -46.60 -17.24
CA THR A 1029 -16.10 -46.48 -17.64
C THR A 1029 -15.54 -45.16 -17.13
N LEU A 1030 -14.42 -45.20 -16.42
CA LEU A 1030 -13.71 -44.00 -15.95
C LEU A 1030 -12.90 -43.37 -17.09
N SER A 1031 -12.68 -42.05 -17.01
CA SER A 1031 -12.12 -41.25 -18.11
C SER A 1031 -10.59 -41.24 -18.15
N SER A 1032 -9.94 -41.48 -17.02
CA SER A 1032 -8.49 -41.45 -16.85
C SER A 1032 -7.90 -42.85 -16.65
N THR A 1033 -6.61 -42.99 -16.92
CA THR A 1033 -5.83 -44.19 -16.59
C THR A 1033 -5.41 -44.16 -15.12
N TRP A 1034 -5.60 -45.28 -14.44
CA TRP A 1034 -5.25 -45.45 -13.02
C TRP A 1034 -4.00 -46.32 -12.88
N PRO A 1035 -3.14 -46.07 -11.86
CA PRO A 1035 -1.96 -46.90 -11.59
C PRO A 1035 -2.32 -48.38 -11.33
N GLU A 1036 -1.46 -49.30 -11.80
CA GLU A 1036 -1.50 -50.72 -11.45
C GLU A 1036 -0.37 -51.03 -10.45
N THR A 1037 -0.65 -51.83 -9.42
CA THR A 1037 0.33 -52.19 -8.38
C THR A 1037 0.02 -53.56 -7.77
N GLU A 1038 1.06 -54.26 -7.30
CA GLU A 1038 0.95 -55.47 -6.50
C GLU A 1038 0.91 -55.18 -4.98
N ASP A 1039 1.20 -53.94 -4.55
CA ASP A 1039 1.14 -53.56 -3.13
C ASP A 1039 -0.32 -53.42 -2.67
N TRP A 1040 -0.75 -54.33 -1.80
CA TRP A 1040 -2.13 -54.38 -1.32
C TRP A 1040 -2.58 -53.14 -0.51
N THR A 1041 -1.67 -52.44 0.15
CA THR A 1041 -1.97 -51.25 0.96
C THR A 1041 -2.28 -50.06 0.07
N PHE A 1042 -1.38 -49.79 -0.89
CA PHE A 1042 -1.61 -48.79 -1.93
C PHE A 1042 -2.86 -49.12 -2.76
N LEU A 1043 -2.99 -50.37 -3.18
CA LEU A 1043 -4.12 -50.88 -3.96
C LEU A 1043 -5.46 -50.72 -3.22
N SER A 1044 -5.49 -50.82 -1.89
CA SER A 1044 -6.72 -50.68 -1.11
C SER A 1044 -7.28 -49.26 -1.11
N LEU A 1045 -6.45 -48.21 -1.01
CA LEU A 1045 -6.95 -46.82 -1.04
C LEU A 1045 -7.29 -46.40 -2.47
N LEU A 1046 -6.42 -46.75 -3.42
CA LEU A 1046 -6.60 -46.45 -4.83
C LEU A 1046 -7.94 -46.97 -5.36
N ARG A 1047 -8.27 -48.24 -5.07
CA ARG A 1047 -9.53 -48.84 -5.53
C ARG A 1047 -10.78 -48.24 -4.83
N GLN A 1048 -10.66 -47.82 -3.56
CA GLN A 1048 -11.75 -47.09 -2.89
C GLN A 1048 -12.06 -45.77 -3.61
N PHE A 1049 -11.05 -45.01 -4.04
CA PHE A 1049 -11.25 -43.80 -4.84
C PHE A 1049 -11.83 -44.11 -6.22
N GLN A 1050 -11.40 -45.19 -6.88
CA GLN A 1050 -12.04 -45.65 -8.13
C GLN A 1050 -13.53 -45.91 -7.95
N ALA A 1051 -13.92 -46.56 -6.86
CA ALA A 1051 -15.33 -46.83 -6.53
C ALA A 1051 -16.11 -45.52 -6.33
N VAL A 1052 -15.54 -44.56 -5.59
CA VAL A 1052 -16.13 -43.22 -5.40
C VAL A 1052 -16.30 -42.50 -6.73
N SER A 1053 -15.29 -42.52 -7.62
CA SER A 1053 -15.38 -41.92 -8.95
C SER A 1053 -16.50 -42.53 -9.81
N LYS A 1054 -16.75 -43.84 -9.72
CA LYS A 1054 -17.88 -44.49 -10.41
C LYS A 1054 -19.23 -44.10 -9.80
N LEU A 1055 -19.32 -43.99 -8.47
CA LEU A 1055 -20.53 -43.52 -7.79
C LEU A 1055 -20.86 -42.09 -8.22
N ILE A 1056 -19.90 -41.18 -8.19
CA ILE A 1056 -20.09 -39.78 -8.62
C ILE A 1056 -20.54 -39.71 -10.08
N ALA A 1057 -19.94 -40.50 -10.97
CA ALA A 1057 -20.32 -40.55 -12.39
C ALA A 1057 -21.79 -41.00 -12.61
N THR A 1058 -22.40 -41.71 -11.67
CA THR A 1058 -23.80 -42.17 -11.76
C THR A 1058 -24.80 -41.31 -10.98
N SER A 1059 -24.34 -40.25 -10.31
CA SER A 1059 -25.17 -39.36 -9.47
C SER A 1059 -26.43 -38.84 -10.20
N GLN A 1060 -26.28 -38.42 -11.47
CA GLN A 1060 -27.38 -37.96 -12.31
C GLN A 1060 -28.41 -39.05 -12.60
N THR A 1061 -27.96 -40.27 -12.93
CA THR A 1061 -28.83 -41.42 -13.17
C THR A 1061 -29.56 -41.87 -11.90
N ARG A 1062 -28.91 -41.72 -10.74
CA ARG A 1062 -29.48 -42.02 -9.42
C ARG A 1062 -30.35 -40.89 -8.85
N GLN A 1063 -30.40 -39.73 -9.52
CA GLN A 1063 -31.14 -38.54 -9.09
C GLN A 1063 -30.79 -38.12 -7.65
N ILE A 1064 -29.50 -38.13 -7.33
CA ILE A 1064 -28.97 -37.71 -6.03
C ILE A 1064 -28.30 -36.35 -6.15
N GLU A 1065 -28.55 -35.46 -5.18
CA GLU A 1065 -28.03 -34.09 -5.19
C GLU A 1065 -26.87 -33.89 -4.20
N ARG A 1066 -26.82 -34.66 -3.10
CA ARG A 1066 -25.75 -34.59 -2.09
C ARG A 1066 -25.32 -35.98 -1.67
N GLU A 1067 -24.02 -36.25 -1.79
CA GLU A 1067 -23.45 -37.57 -1.50
C GLU A 1067 -22.33 -37.47 -0.47
N PHE A 1068 -22.26 -38.48 0.39
CA PHE A 1068 -21.26 -38.56 1.46
C PHE A 1068 -20.50 -39.87 1.30
N PHE A 1069 -19.18 -39.82 1.29
CA PHE A 1069 -18.31 -40.98 1.09
C PHE A 1069 -17.29 -41.09 2.22
N TYR A 1070 -17.16 -42.29 2.79
CA TYR A 1070 -16.10 -42.59 3.76
C TYR A 1070 -15.11 -43.59 3.17
N VAL A 1071 -13.84 -43.17 3.11
CA VAL A 1071 -12.70 -44.00 2.69
C VAL A 1071 -11.70 -44.08 3.84
N GLU A 1072 -10.92 -45.15 3.90
CA GLU A 1072 -9.96 -45.38 4.99
C GLU A 1072 -8.67 -46.00 4.47
N LEU A 1073 -7.54 -45.49 4.98
CA LEU A 1073 -6.22 -46.09 4.86
C LEU A 1073 -5.68 -46.36 6.28
N GLY A 1074 -5.29 -47.62 6.53
CA GLY A 1074 -4.66 -48.03 7.79
C GLY A 1074 -3.13 -48.01 7.71
N GLY A 1075 -2.48 -48.53 8.75
CA GLY A 1075 -1.01 -48.70 8.77
C GLY A 1075 -0.23 -47.60 9.50
N PHE A 1076 -0.90 -46.53 9.92
CA PHE A 1076 -0.28 -45.39 10.61
C PHE A 1076 0.12 -45.64 12.06
N ASP A 1077 -0.10 -46.85 12.60
CA ASP A 1077 0.32 -47.21 13.96
C ASP A 1077 1.82 -47.55 14.04
N THR A 1078 2.63 -46.50 13.99
CA THR A 1078 4.09 -46.60 13.81
C THR A 1078 4.87 -46.55 15.13
N HIS A 1079 4.35 -47.16 16.21
CA HIS A 1079 5.03 -47.20 17.51
C HIS A 1079 6.47 -47.72 17.48
N ASN A 1080 6.80 -48.58 16.50
CA ASN A 1080 8.12 -49.21 16.37
C ASN A 1080 8.76 -49.07 14.98
N GLU A 1081 8.12 -48.35 14.04
CA GLU A 1081 8.52 -48.29 12.62
C GLU A 1081 8.22 -46.91 12.02
N PHE A 1082 8.92 -45.87 12.48
CA PHE A 1082 8.70 -44.50 12.01
C PHE A 1082 8.92 -44.32 10.49
N GLU A 1083 9.90 -45.04 9.93
CA GLU A 1083 10.30 -44.96 8.50
C GLU A 1083 9.17 -45.36 7.53
N LYS A 1084 8.19 -46.14 7.99
CA LYS A 1084 7.02 -46.55 7.20
C LYS A 1084 6.12 -45.37 6.79
N LEU A 1085 6.24 -44.23 7.47
CA LEU A 1085 5.43 -43.04 7.16
C LEU A 1085 5.70 -42.51 5.75
N ASP A 1086 6.94 -42.55 5.26
CA ASP A 1086 7.29 -42.06 3.93
C ASP A 1086 6.53 -42.84 2.84
N GLU A 1087 6.47 -44.16 2.99
CA GLU A 1087 5.72 -45.05 2.10
C GLU A 1087 4.20 -44.78 2.18
N LEU A 1088 3.65 -44.65 3.39
CA LEU A 1088 2.22 -44.38 3.58
C LEU A 1088 1.79 -43.02 3.01
N PHE A 1089 2.64 -41.99 3.11
CA PHE A 1089 2.37 -40.69 2.52
C PHE A 1089 2.46 -40.73 0.99
N ALA A 1090 3.44 -41.45 0.42
CA ALA A 1090 3.50 -41.67 -1.02
C ALA A 1090 2.20 -42.35 -1.55
N PHE A 1091 1.69 -43.36 -0.84
CA PHE A 1091 0.44 -44.02 -1.22
C PHE A 1091 -0.78 -43.08 -1.18
N ILE A 1092 -0.82 -42.15 -0.23
CA ILE A 1092 -1.85 -41.10 -0.17
C ILE A 1092 -1.73 -40.18 -1.38
N ASP A 1093 -0.53 -39.67 -1.65
CA ASP A 1093 -0.27 -38.72 -2.72
C ASP A 1093 -0.64 -39.30 -4.09
N ASP A 1094 -0.15 -40.50 -4.40
CA ASP A 1094 -0.43 -41.19 -5.67
C ASP A 1094 -1.93 -41.49 -5.84
N SER A 1095 -2.60 -41.92 -4.77
CA SER A 1095 -4.04 -42.21 -4.80
C SER A 1095 -4.89 -40.96 -4.98
N LEU A 1096 -4.52 -39.87 -4.30
CA LEU A 1096 -5.22 -38.59 -4.41
C LEU A 1096 -5.02 -37.94 -5.77
N ASP A 1097 -3.81 -38.01 -6.32
CA ASP A 1097 -3.52 -37.44 -7.64
C ASP A 1097 -4.30 -38.17 -8.74
N ALA A 1098 -4.39 -39.50 -8.68
CA ALA A 1098 -5.25 -40.28 -9.58
C ALA A 1098 -6.74 -39.89 -9.43
N PHE A 1099 -7.22 -39.76 -8.19
CA PHE A 1099 -8.61 -39.37 -7.91
C PHE A 1099 -8.94 -37.97 -8.42
N VAL A 1100 -8.11 -36.97 -8.13
CA VAL A 1100 -8.29 -35.59 -8.59
C VAL A 1100 -8.26 -35.51 -10.11
N LYS A 1101 -7.35 -36.24 -10.76
CA LYS A 1101 -7.27 -36.31 -12.22
C LYS A 1101 -8.56 -36.85 -12.83
N GLU A 1102 -9.14 -37.90 -12.24
CA GLU A 1102 -10.43 -38.44 -12.69
C GLU A 1102 -11.57 -37.44 -12.47
N LEU A 1103 -11.69 -36.80 -11.31
CA LEU A 1103 -12.74 -35.81 -11.04
C LEU A 1103 -12.67 -34.60 -11.98
N LYS A 1104 -11.44 -34.15 -12.30
CA LYS A 1104 -11.21 -33.09 -13.30
C LYS A 1104 -11.63 -33.56 -14.69
N ALA A 1105 -11.29 -34.79 -15.08
CA ALA A 1105 -11.70 -35.37 -16.36
C ALA A 1105 -13.23 -35.52 -16.48
N GLN A 1106 -13.92 -35.85 -15.39
CA GLN A 1106 -15.38 -35.89 -15.31
C GLN A 1106 -16.03 -34.49 -15.24
N GLY A 1107 -15.26 -33.42 -15.04
CA GLY A 1107 -15.77 -32.04 -14.93
C GLY A 1107 -16.51 -31.73 -13.63
N VAL A 1108 -16.29 -32.52 -12.56
CA VAL A 1108 -17.04 -32.43 -11.29
C VAL A 1108 -16.17 -32.03 -10.09
N PHE A 1109 -14.88 -31.76 -10.30
CA PHE A 1109 -13.94 -31.44 -9.22
C PHE A 1109 -14.36 -30.24 -8.36
N ASP A 1110 -14.98 -29.22 -8.96
CA ASP A 1110 -15.52 -28.04 -8.26
C ASP A 1110 -16.69 -28.38 -7.31
N SER A 1111 -17.31 -29.54 -7.50
CA SER A 1111 -18.45 -30.03 -6.72
C SER A 1111 -18.04 -31.09 -5.68
N VAL A 1112 -16.75 -31.28 -5.43
CA VAL A 1112 -16.24 -32.27 -4.48
C VAL A 1112 -15.30 -31.62 -3.47
N VAL A 1113 -15.47 -31.98 -2.19
CA VAL A 1113 -14.52 -31.70 -1.12
C VAL A 1113 -14.18 -32.99 -0.38
N LEU A 1114 -12.88 -33.21 -0.19
CA LEU A 1114 -12.29 -34.28 0.59
C LEU A 1114 -11.61 -33.64 1.79
N VAL A 1115 -11.78 -34.23 2.98
CA VAL A 1115 -11.11 -33.80 4.20
C VAL A 1115 -10.59 -35.02 4.94
N THR A 1116 -9.38 -34.95 5.46
CA THR A 1116 -8.85 -36.02 6.31
C THR A 1116 -9.25 -35.86 7.75
N THR A 1117 -9.42 -37.00 8.41
CA THR A 1117 -9.56 -37.09 9.87
C THR A 1117 -8.72 -38.25 10.36
N SER A 1118 -8.29 -38.18 11.60
CA SER A 1118 -7.57 -39.23 12.31
C SER A 1118 -8.10 -39.27 13.74
N ASP A 1119 -7.93 -40.41 14.40
CA ASP A 1119 -8.17 -40.57 15.82
C ASP A 1119 -7.42 -39.51 16.65
N PHE A 1120 -6.11 -39.35 16.46
CA PHE A 1120 -5.31 -38.33 17.16
C PHE A 1120 -4.00 -37.99 16.43
N GLY A 1121 -3.36 -36.88 16.82
CA GLY A 1121 -1.98 -36.59 16.40
C GLY A 1121 -0.94 -37.54 17.04
N ARG A 1122 0.34 -37.40 16.70
CA ARG A 1122 1.45 -38.16 17.30
C ARG A 1122 2.23 -37.32 18.32
N THR A 1123 2.90 -37.97 19.27
CA THR A 1123 3.78 -37.26 20.23
C THR A 1123 4.95 -36.60 19.51
N LEU A 1124 5.29 -35.36 19.87
CA LEU A 1124 6.47 -34.67 19.32
C LEU A 1124 7.79 -35.34 19.73
N THR A 1125 7.80 -36.04 20.87
CA THR A 1125 8.96 -36.81 21.32
C THR A 1125 8.89 -38.24 20.81
N SER A 1126 10.03 -38.80 20.38
CA SER A 1126 10.16 -40.22 20.05
C SER A 1126 10.00 -41.11 21.29
N ASN A 1127 9.54 -42.35 21.09
CA ASN A 1127 9.57 -43.41 22.10
C ASN A 1127 10.75 -44.39 21.92
N GLY A 1128 11.68 -44.08 21.01
CA GLY A 1128 12.87 -44.88 20.68
C GLY A 1128 12.90 -45.32 19.22
N LYS A 1129 11.86 -46.05 18.78
CA LYS A 1129 11.73 -46.56 17.38
C LYS A 1129 10.55 -45.95 16.61
N GLY A 1130 9.70 -45.19 17.29
CA GLY A 1130 8.50 -44.59 16.72
C GLY A 1130 7.99 -43.42 17.57
N THR A 1131 6.68 -43.21 17.52
CA THR A 1131 5.97 -42.18 18.31
C THR A 1131 4.75 -42.77 19.00
N ASP A 1132 4.34 -42.16 20.11
CA ASP A 1132 3.15 -42.57 20.85
C ASP A 1132 1.93 -41.74 20.47
N HIS A 1133 0.79 -42.05 21.08
CA HIS A 1133 -0.48 -41.35 20.87
C HIS A 1133 -0.37 -39.90 21.38
N GLY A 1134 -0.60 -38.94 20.48
CA GLY A 1134 -0.69 -37.51 20.71
C GLY A 1134 -2.14 -37.05 20.85
N TRP A 1135 -2.42 -35.78 20.55
CA TRP A 1135 -3.78 -35.23 20.65
C TRP A 1135 -4.08 -34.23 19.53
N ALA A 1136 -3.45 -33.05 19.53
CA ALA A 1136 -3.50 -32.14 18.39
C ALA A 1136 -2.73 -32.69 17.19
N GLY A 1137 -3.28 -32.53 15.99
CA GLY A 1137 -2.66 -32.92 14.74
C GLY A 1137 -2.90 -31.90 13.63
N ASN A 1138 -2.49 -32.30 12.43
CA ASN A 1138 -2.73 -31.56 11.19
C ASN A 1138 -3.53 -32.45 10.24
N GLN A 1139 -4.40 -31.82 9.45
CA GLN A 1139 -5.22 -32.48 8.44
C GLN A 1139 -5.10 -31.73 7.13
N PHE A 1140 -5.53 -32.34 6.03
CA PHE A 1140 -5.62 -31.65 4.76
C PHE A 1140 -7.03 -31.71 4.19
N VAL A 1141 -7.33 -30.73 3.36
CA VAL A 1141 -8.60 -30.56 2.65
C VAL A 1141 -8.31 -30.35 1.17
N VAL A 1142 -9.04 -31.06 0.32
CA VAL A 1142 -8.86 -31.08 -1.14
C VAL A 1142 -10.19 -30.85 -1.83
N GLY A 1143 -10.31 -29.89 -2.73
CA GLY A 1143 -11.53 -29.72 -3.56
C GLY A 1143 -11.44 -28.55 -4.52
N GLY A 1144 -12.18 -28.57 -5.64
CA GLY A 1144 -12.03 -27.56 -6.70
C GLY A 1144 -12.41 -26.14 -6.26
N LYS A 1145 -13.34 -26.00 -5.32
CA LYS A 1145 -13.73 -24.71 -4.72
C LYS A 1145 -12.98 -24.36 -3.45
N VAL A 1146 -12.13 -25.23 -2.94
CA VAL A 1146 -11.33 -24.95 -1.74
C VAL A 1146 -10.25 -23.92 -2.11
N LYS A 1147 -10.09 -22.89 -1.28
CA LYS A 1147 -8.98 -21.94 -1.41
C LYS A 1147 -7.70 -22.64 -0.96
N GLY A 1148 -7.02 -23.26 -1.93
CA GLY A 1148 -5.79 -24.02 -1.71
C GLY A 1148 -4.57 -23.14 -1.46
N GLY A 1149 -3.46 -23.77 -1.07
CA GLY A 1149 -2.19 -23.09 -0.76
C GLY A 1149 -2.15 -22.41 0.62
N GLU A 1150 -3.17 -22.63 1.43
CA GLU A 1150 -3.33 -22.05 2.76
C GLU A 1150 -3.08 -23.11 3.86
N ILE A 1151 -2.63 -22.63 5.03
CA ILE A 1151 -2.72 -23.39 6.28
C ILE A 1151 -3.79 -22.70 7.12
N TYR A 1152 -4.95 -23.32 7.19
CA TYR A 1152 -6.03 -22.88 8.05
C TYR A 1152 -5.74 -23.23 9.50
N ASN A 1153 -6.31 -22.42 10.40
CA ASN A 1153 -6.03 -22.43 11.84
C ASN A 1153 -4.59 -22.05 12.19
N GLU A 1154 -4.41 -21.57 13.42
CA GLU A 1154 -3.09 -21.22 13.91
C GLU A 1154 -2.30 -22.46 14.33
N PHE A 1155 -1.09 -22.61 13.77
CA PHE A 1155 -0.11 -23.56 14.25
C PHE A 1155 0.22 -23.28 15.74
N PRO A 1156 0.58 -24.28 16.56
CA PRO A 1156 0.97 -24.03 17.95
C PRO A 1156 2.07 -22.97 18.07
N THR A 1157 1.87 -21.99 18.96
CA THR A 1157 2.81 -20.86 19.14
C THR A 1157 4.15 -21.27 19.74
N SER A 1158 4.23 -22.47 20.33
CA SER A 1158 5.47 -23.08 20.80
C SER A 1158 5.32 -24.60 20.81
N LEU A 1159 6.40 -25.28 20.42
CA LEU A 1159 6.55 -26.74 20.51
C LEU A 1159 7.54 -27.16 21.61
N LEU A 1160 8.08 -26.19 22.36
CA LEU A 1160 9.03 -26.47 23.44
C LEU A 1160 8.37 -27.26 24.56
N GLU A 1161 9.13 -28.14 25.19
CA GLU A 1161 8.68 -28.95 26.31
C GLU A 1161 8.14 -28.06 27.44
N GLY A 1162 7.03 -28.47 28.05
CA GLY A 1162 6.48 -27.79 29.22
C GLY A 1162 5.65 -26.53 28.91
N ASN A 1163 5.44 -26.20 27.63
CA ASN A 1163 4.56 -25.09 27.23
C ASN A 1163 3.13 -25.22 27.79
N LEU A 1164 2.34 -24.15 27.66
CA LEU A 1164 1.01 -24.02 28.27
C LEU A 1164 -0.03 -25.01 27.74
N TYR A 1165 0.24 -25.70 26.63
CA TYR A 1165 -0.65 -26.65 25.98
C TYR A 1165 -0.07 -28.07 25.89
N ASP A 1166 1.17 -28.30 26.28
CA ASP A 1166 1.80 -29.63 26.35
C ASP A 1166 1.44 -30.34 27.66
N VAL A 1167 0.67 -31.43 27.59
CA VAL A 1167 0.33 -32.23 28.78
C VAL A 1167 1.38 -33.27 29.15
N GLY A 1168 2.50 -33.31 28.43
CA GLY A 1168 3.66 -34.17 28.65
C GLY A 1168 4.00 -35.01 27.43
N ARG A 1169 5.30 -35.25 27.19
CA ARG A 1169 5.84 -35.97 26.02
C ARG A 1169 5.42 -35.36 24.68
N GLY A 1170 5.23 -34.04 24.64
CA GLY A 1170 4.80 -33.34 23.42
C GLY A 1170 3.37 -33.68 23.01
N ARG A 1171 2.50 -34.05 23.96
CA ARG A 1171 1.07 -34.22 23.72
C ARG A 1171 0.40 -32.85 23.81
N MET A 1172 0.21 -32.23 22.66
CA MET A 1172 -0.36 -30.89 22.57
C MET A 1172 -1.88 -30.94 22.64
N ILE A 1173 -2.49 -30.17 23.54
CA ILE A 1173 -3.95 -29.94 23.54
C ILE A 1173 -4.30 -29.18 22.25
N PRO A 1174 -5.27 -29.67 21.44
CA PRO A 1174 -5.71 -28.94 20.25
C PRO A 1174 -6.27 -27.59 20.65
N ARG A 1175 -5.93 -26.55 19.89
CA ARG A 1175 -6.61 -25.26 20.02
C ARG A 1175 -7.96 -25.25 19.29
N TYR A 1176 -8.03 -25.96 18.16
CA TYR A 1176 -9.20 -25.97 17.29
C TYR A 1176 -9.89 -27.33 17.33
N PRO A 1177 -11.24 -27.35 17.33
CA PRO A 1177 -12.01 -28.59 17.30
C PRO A 1177 -12.22 -29.08 15.86
N TRP A 1178 -12.65 -30.32 15.67
CA TRP A 1178 -13.04 -30.87 14.36
C TRP A 1178 -14.10 -30.03 13.64
N GLU A 1179 -14.99 -29.39 14.39
CA GLU A 1179 -16.01 -28.46 13.93
C GLU A 1179 -15.42 -27.26 13.16
N SER A 1180 -14.16 -26.91 13.42
CA SER A 1180 -13.46 -25.80 12.76
C SER A 1180 -13.46 -25.95 11.22
N VAL A 1181 -13.27 -27.18 10.72
CA VAL A 1181 -13.29 -27.50 9.29
C VAL A 1181 -14.60 -28.13 8.83
N MET A 1182 -15.26 -28.92 9.69
CA MET A 1182 -16.48 -29.62 9.28
C MET A 1182 -17.70 -28.69 9.16
N LEU A 1183 -17.78 -27.62 9.95
CA LEU A 1183 -18.87 -26.65 9.86
C LEU A 1183 -18.93 -25.93 8.50
N PRO A 1184 -17.84 -25.31 7.98
CA PRO A 1184 -17.91 -24.66 6.68
C PRO A 1184 -18.15 -25.65 5.53
N ILE A 1185 -17.71 -26.91 5.65
CA ILE A 1185 -18.06 -27.96 4.69
C ILE A 1185 -19.57 -28.24 4.72
N ALA A 1186 -20.18 -28.34 5.91
CA ALA A 1186 -21.62 -28.54 6.04
C ALA A 1186 -22.42 -27.37 5.45
N GLU A 1187 -21.99 -26.13 5.69
CA GLU A 1187 -22.62 -24.93 5.10
C GLU A 1187 -22.48 -24.92 3.57
N TRP A 1188 -21.30 -25.28 3.03
CA TRP A 1188 -21.08 -25.41 1.59
C TRP A 1188 -21.95 -26.51 0.96
N MET A 1189 -22.17 -27.62 1.67
CA MET A 1189 -23.11 -28.67 1.28
C MET A 1189 -24.59 -28.22 1.32
N GLY A 1190 -24.90 -27.09 1.98
CA GLY A 1190 -26.24 -26.51 2.06
C GLY A 1190 -26.95 -26.69 3.40
N VAL A 1191 -26.24 -26.99 4.49
CA VAL A 1191 -26.84 -27.10 5.83
C VAL A 1191 -27.21 -25.71 6.35
N ASP A 1192 -28.49 -25.52 6.65
CA ASP A 1192 -29.04 -24.26 7.14
C ASP A 1192 -28.56 -23.94 8.57
N ALA A 1193 -28.56 -22.65 8.93
CA ALA A 1193 -28.11 -22.20 10.25
C ALA A 1193 -28.90 -22.80 11.42
N MET A 1194 -30.17 -23.10 11.21
CA MET A 1194 -31.05 -23.71 12.23
C MET A 1194 -30.70 -25.18 12.51
N ASP A 1195 -30.12 -25.89 11.55
CA ASP A 1195 -29.81 -27.33 11.65
C ASP A 1195 -28.41 -27.61 12.20
N ARG A 1196 -27.60 -26.57 12.39
CA ARG A 1196 -26.20 -26.69 12.83
C ARG A 1196 -26.03 -27.40 14.16
N SER A 1197 -26.91 -27.15 15.13
CA SER A 1197 -26.85 -27.79 16.45
C SER A 1197 -27.20 -29.28 16.40
N THR A 1198 -28.04 -29.69 15.43
CA THR A 1198 -28.35 -31.10 15.16
C THR A 1198 -27.15 -31.81 14.57
N VAL A 1199 -26.45 -31.17 13.62
CA VAL A 1199 -25.26 -31.76 12.98
C VAL A 1199 -24.05 -31.74 13.91
N PHE A 1200 -23.85 -30.68 14.69
CA PHE A 1200 -22.68 -30.45 15.53
C PHE A 1200 -23.06 -30.23 17.01
N PRO A 1201 -23.13 -31.31 17.82
CA PRO A 1201 -23.58 -31.22 19.21
C PRO A 1201 -22.75 -30.28 20.10
N ASN A 1202 -21.44 -30.15 19.84
CA ASN A 1202 -20.54 -29.34 20.66
C ASN A 1202 -20.39 -27.90 20.15
N LEU A 1203 -21.05 -27.53 19.05
CA LEU A 1203 -20.84 -26.24 18.39
C LEU A 1203 -21.06 -25.04 19.31
N HIS A 1204 -22.02 -25.14 20.22
CA HIS A 1204 -22.37 -24.10 21.19
C HIS A 1204 -21.26 -23.79 22.22
N HIS A 1205 -20.24 -24.65 22.35
CA HIS A 1205 -19.08 -24.41 23.21
C HIS A 1205 -17.96 -23.61 22.54
N PHE A 1206 -18.01 -23.42 21.21
CA PHE A 1206 -16.96 -22.76 20.44
C PHE A 1206 -17.42 -21.40 19.93
N ASN A 1207 -16.59 -20.38 20.13
CA ASN A 1207 -16.85 -19.05 19.57
C ASN A 1207 -16.43 -18.99 18.09
N SER A 1208 -16.83 -17.92 17.40
CA SER A 1208 -16.52 -17.74 15.98
C SER A 1208 -15.03 -17.62 15.67
N SER A 1209 -14.17 -17.28 16.64
CA SER A 1209 -12.72 -17.20 16.41
C SER A 1209 -12.02 -18.56 16.33
N LEU A 1210 -12.71 -19.64 16.75
CA LEU A 1210 -12.22 -21.02 16.69
C LEU A 1210 -12.79 -21.81 15.51
N LEU A 1211 -13.62 -21.17 14.69
CA LEU A 1211 -14.32 -21.80 13.57
C LEU A 1211 -13.97 -21.06 12.28
N LEU A 1212 -13.71 -21.80 11.20
CA LEU A 1212 -13.47 -21.18 9.90
C LEU A 1212 -14.80 -20.71 9.29
N ALA A 1213 -14.79 -19.53 8.68
CA ALA A 1213 -15.91 -19.08 7.87
C ALA A 1213 -15.95 -19.83 6.53
N THR A 1214 -17.14 -20.10 6.01
CA THR A 1214 -17.30 -20.77 4.69
C THR A 1214 -16.64 -19.98 3.56
N SER A 1215 -16.73 -18.64 3.60
CA SER A 1215 -16.03 -17.77 2.65
C SER A 1215 -14.51 -17.73 2.85
N ALA A 1216 -13.98 -18.17 3.99
CA ALA A 1216 -12.56 -18.34 4.20
C ALA A 1216 -12.04 -19.63 3.55
N LEU A 1217 -12.82 -20.73 3.63
CA LEU A 1217 -12.43 -22.02 3.08
C LEU A 1217 -12.75 -22.18 1.58
N PHE A 1218 -13.86 -21.64 1.10
CA PHE A 1218 -14.33 -21.80 -0.29
C PHE A 1218 -14.35 -20.50 -1.09
N SER A 1219 -14.02 -20.57 -2.39
CA SER A 1219 -14.17 -19.47 -3.35
C SER A 1219 -15.62 -19.33 -3.81
N THR A 1220 -16.13 -18.09 -3.89
CA THR A 1220 -17.46 -17.75 -4.42
C THR A 1220 -17.59 -17.99 -5.91
#